data_AF-A0AAI9VID8-F1
#
_entry.id   AF-A0AAI9VID8-F1
#
_cell.length_a   1.000
_cell.length_b   1.000
_cell.length_c   1.000
_cell.angle_alpha   90.00
_cell.angle_beta   90.00
_cell.angle_gamma   90.00
#
_symmetry.space_group_name_H-M   'P 1'
#
loop_
_entity.id
_entity.type
_entity.pdbx_description
1 polymer ?
#
loop_
_entity_poly.entity_id
_entity_poly.type
_entity_poly.pdbx_seq_one_letter_code
_entity_poly.pdbx_strand_id
1 'polypeptide(L)'
;MLSATSAVFRAGARRAVPRVARRQNIAATRVNNPFQRLNAIRALSSTSSQSEQANRDRTRAIIIRTLSQIGSRREGQQYLSYFTSVSSQKFAVIKVGGAILTDYIDDLCENIAFLYEVGLYPVIVHGAGPQLNRLLEDAGVEPQFEEGIRVTDGKTLTVARKLFLQENMKLVEKLESLGVRTRPLTTVLTADYLDKEKWNLVGKISSVDKAPVELAISQGYVPILTSMAETTEGQILNVNADVAAAELARALEPLKIVYLSEKGGLFNGETGDKISHINLDEEYDHLMSQSWCRYGTRLKIKEIKELLETLPRSSSVAIIHPSDLQKELFTDSGAGTLIRRGDKIAFSDSIESFPDLAKLKQTLIRDREGMDAEATVDRYIDFLKGTPFKAYYDEPLNCLAIVLPPNENRSHPTLATLTVTKEGWLSNVTENVFHAIKKDHPKLVWTVSEEDENLTWFFDKADGSFSSKGNQLFWYGIDNLQELGVLTDEFNAHGRAMLGDSNLEARLRRAAQTSSRNLNQSSTPAQARGFSTMARRPTWAPAAAALSGKRTFATYTTTNPNPPLGKKNASNDVPSRVALIGARGYTGQALIEMLNAHPNMDLRHVSSRELAGQKLEGYTKREITYENLSPDQVTELEKKGAIDCWVMALPNGVCKPYIEAIADARKSGADHRSVIVDLSADYRFDNTWTYGLPELTGRSEIYKADKISNPGCYATAAQLGIAPLVEHLGGSPSVFGISGYSGAGTKPSPKNDVNLLKDNLMPYSLTDHIHEREISAKLGTDVAFSPHVASWFRGIQATIHIPLNKTITSRDIRQIYQDRYAGEKLVKVIGDSPQVKNIMNKHGVEIGGFAVHSSGKRVVVCATIDNLLKGAATQCLQNMNLALGYAEYEGIPTM
;
A
#
# COMPACT_ATOMS: atom_id res chain seq x y z
N MET A 1 -39.35 -45.71 37.75
CA MET A 1 -40.41 -46.69 38.05
C MET A 1 -41.29 -46.13 39.17
N LEU A 2 -42.61 -46.27 39.00
CA LEU A 2 -43.72 -46.02 39.95
C LEU A 2 -44.07 -44.53 40.20
N SER A 3 -45.07 -43.93 39.54
CA SER A 3 -46.55 -44.13 39.58
C SER A 3 -47.19 -43.10 40.52
N ALA A 4 -47.75 -41.98 40.03
CA ALA A 4 -49.18 -41.78 39.69
C ALA A 4 -50.13 -42.04 40.88
N THR A 5 -50.99 -41.11 41.32
CA THR A 5 -52.34 -40.87 40.75
C THR A 5 -53.10 -39.75 41.51
N SER A 6 -53.88 -38.94 40.76
CA SER A 6 -55.24 -38.37 40.97
C SER A 6 -55.76 -37.97 42.37
N ALA A 7 -56.69 -37.04 42.59
CA ALA A 7 -57.40 -35.97 41.87
C ALA A 7 -58.40 -35.34 42.89
N VAL A 8 -59.05 -34.24 42.50
CA VAL A 8 -60.42 -33.79 42.88
C VAL A 8 -60.55 -32.42 43.60
N PHE A 9 -61.27 -31.56 42.86
CA PHE A 9 -61.90 -30.27 43.10
C PHE A 9 -62.62 -30.02 44.45
N ARG A 10 -62.67 -28.75 44.89
CA ARG A 10 -63.93 -27.96 44.97
C ARG A 10 -63.72 -26.47 45.22
N ALA A 11 -64.57 -25.69 44.56
CA ALA A 11 -64.64 -24.24 44.52
C ALA A 11 -65.49 -23.65 45.66
N GLY A 12 -65.29 -22.37 45.96
CA GLY A 12 -66.19 -21.57 46.79
C GLY A 12 -65.79 -20.09 46.82
N ALA A 13 -66.64 -19.24 46.26
CA ALA A 13 -66.36 -17.83 45.98
C ALA A 13 -67.19 -16.88 46.86
N ARG A 14 -66.69 -15.63 46.96
CA ARG A 14 -67.40 -14.31 47.02
C ARG A 14 -67.34 -13.48 48.31
N ARG A 15 -66.82 -12.24 48.09
CA ARG A 15 -67.31 -10.88 48.46
C ARG A 15 -67.37 -10.49 49.96
N ALA A 16 -67.22 -9.23 50.42
CA ALA A 16 -66.69 -7.96 49.91
C ALA A 16 -66.86 -6.86 51.02
N VAL A 17 -65.91 -5.91 51.14
CA VAL A 17 -66.01 -4.47 51.60
C VAL A 17 -66.32 -4.13 53.10
N PRO A 18 -66.14 -2.87 53.60
CA PRO A 18 -64.90 -2.23 54.13
C PRO A 18 -65.03 -1.56 55.54
N ARG A 19 -63.92 -1.05 56.12
CA ARG A 19 -63.92 0.24 56.88
C ARG A 19 -62.52 0.84 57.15
N VAL A 20 -62.30 2.03 56.57
CA VAL A 20 -61.76 3.31 57.08
C VAL A 20 -60.58 3.38 58.11
N ALA A 21 -59.47 3.93 57.60
CA ALA A 21 -58.51 4.95 58.12
C ALA A 21 -57.89 4.91 59.53
N ARG A 22 -56.54 4.92 59.57
CA ARG A 22 -55.72 6.04 60.10
C ARG A 22 -54.24 5.92 59.69
N ARG A 23 -53.64 7.05 59.27
CA ARG A 23 -52.22 7.21 58.87
C ARG A 23 -51.28 7.20 60.08
N GLN A 24 -50.13 6.54 59.97
CA GLN A 24 -48.83 7.03 60.46
C GLN A 24 -47.70 6.50 59.55
N ASN A 25 -46.80 7.39 59.13
CA ASN A 25 -45.62 7.13 58.29
C ASN A 25 -44.47 6.65 59.16
N ILE A 26 -43.82 5.52 58.82
CA ILE A 26 -42.37 5.33 58.96
C ILE A 26 -41.89 4.46 57.78
N ALA A 27 -40.80 4.90 57.16
CA ALA A 27 -40.19 4.34 55.97
C ALA A 27 -39.36 3.07 56.25
N ALA A 28 -39.48 2.05 55.40
CA ALA A 28 -38.38 1.27 54.84
C ALA A 28 -38.89 0.17 53.89
N THR A 29 -38.22 0.06 52.74
CA THR A 29 -37.96 -1.15 51.93
C THR A 29 -39.14 -2.03 51.49
N ARG A 30 -39.47 -1.97 50.19
CA ARG A 30 -40.24 -3.02 49.49
C ARG A 30 -39.42 -3.65 48.37
N VAL A 31 -39.31 -4.97 48.47
CA VAL A 31 -39.09 -5.91 47.37
C VAL A 31 -40.39 -6.02 46.55
N ASN A 32 -40.21 -5.97 45.24
CA ASN A 32 -41.03 -6.41 44.10
C ASN A 32 -42.53 -6.76 44.28
N ASN A 33 -43.36 -6.14 43.43
CA ASN A 33 -44.35 -6.88 42.65
C ASN A 33 -44.61 -6.20 41.29
N PRO A 34 -45.02 -6.96 40.25
CA PRO A 34 -44.94 -6.61 38.84
C PRO A 34 -46.19 -5.88 38.33
N PHE A 35 -46.10 -5.39 37.09
CA PHE A 35 -47.10 -4.64 36.31
C PHE A 35 -46.99 -3.10 36.37
N GLN A 36 -45.90 -2.60 35.80
CA GLN A 36 -45.94 -1.45 34.89
C GLN A 36 -45.18 -1.82 33.61
N ARG A 37 -45.89 -2.45 32.67
CA ARG A 37 -45.49 -2.44 31.25
C ARG A 37 -46.12 -1.18 30.63
N LEU A 38 -45.35 -0.57 29.73
CA LEU A 38 -45.65 0.64 28.92
C LEU A 38 -45.14 1.95 29.53
N ASN A 39 -43.82 2.16 29.49
CA ASN A 39 -43.15 3.44 29.14
C ASN A 39 -41.61 3.40 29.37
N ALA A 40 -40.90 2.48 28.73
CA ALA A 40 -39.43 2.49 28.70
C ALA A 40 -38.88 1.85 27.40
N ILE A 41 -39.04 2.55 26.26
CA ILE A 41 -38.29 2.26 25.02
C ILE A 41 -37.84 3.58 24.39
N ARG A 42 -37.14 4.43 25.15
CA ARG A 42 -36.59 5.71 24.65
C ARG A 42 -35.20 6.07 25.18
N ALA A 43 -34.40 5.10 25.64
CA ALA A 43 -33.04 5.37 26.14
C ALA A 43 -32.00 4.33 25.70
N LEU A 44 -32.00 3.92 24.43
CA LEU A 44 -30.95 3.04 23.86
C LEU A 44 -30.30 3.61 22.59
N SER A 45 -30.47 4.90 22.32
CA SER A 45 -30.02 5.53 21.06
C SER A 45 -28.76 6.41 21.21
N SER A 46 -28.20 6.54 22.42
CA SER A 46 -27.04 7.43 22.67
C SER A 46 -25.70 6.71 22.86
N THR A 47 -25.68 5.38 22.86
CA THR A 47 -24.45 4.59 23.07
C THR A 47 -23.70 4.27 21.77
N SER A 48 -24.36 4.27 20.60
CA SER A 48 -23.69 3.97 19.31
C SER A 48 -22.85 5.13 18.77
N SER A 49 -23.27 6.37 18.99
CA SER A 49 -22.54 7.56 18.53
C SER A 49 -21.25 7.79 19.34
N GLN A 50 -21.25 7.46 20.64
CA GLN A 50 -20.04 7.51 21.47
C GLN A 50 -19.04 6.40 21.09
N SER A 51 -19.51 5.20 20.73
CA SER A 51 -18.61 4.12 20.29
C SER A 51 -17.99 4.38 18.92
N GLU A 52 -18.72 4.98 17.97
CA GLU A 52 -18.17 5.33 16.65
C GLU A 52 -17.15 6.47 16.72
N GLN A 53 -17.40 7.48 17.56
CA GLN A 53 -16.46 8.57 17.83
C GLN A 53 -15.17 8.02 18.47
N ALA A 54 -15.32 7.21 19.53
CA ALA A 54 -14.19 6.57 20.21
C ALA A 54 -13.37 5.66 19.27
N ASN A 55 -14.03 4.96 18.34
CA ASN A 55 -13.34 4.08 17.38
C ASN A 55 -12.61 4.88 16.28
N ARG A 56 -13.15 6.04 15.86
CA ARG A 56 -12.46 6.97 14.96
C ARG A 56 -11.25 7.63 15.63
N ASP A 57 -11.40 8.06 16.87
CA ASP A 57 -10.31 8.67 17.64
C ASP A 57 -9.20 7.65 17.92
N ARG A 58 -9.56 6.39 18.20
CA ARG A 58 -8.63 5.26 18.33
C ARG A 58 -7.91 4.94 17.02
N THR A 59 -8.63 4.85 15.90
CA THR A 59 -8.04 4.65 14.56
C THR A 59 -7.06 5.78 14.20
N ARG A 60 -7.41 7.03 14.52
CA ARG A 60 -6.54 8.19 14.30
C ARG A 60 -5.30 8.14 15.20
N ALA A 61 -5.45 7.78 16.46
CA ALA A 61 -4.32 7.60 17.38
C ALA A 61 -3.35 6.50 16.91
N ILE A 62 -3.88 5.40 16.38
CA ILE A 62 -3.09 4.31 15.77
C ILE A 62 -2.29 4.84 14.59
N ILE A 63 -2.96 5.49 13.62
CA ILE A 63 -2.29 6.02 12.43
C ILE A 63 -1.22 7.05 12.81
N ILE A 64 -1.51 7.95 13.76
CA ILE A 64 -0.52 8.93 14.25
C ILE A 64 0.66 8.21 14.89
N ARG A 65 0.42 7.20 15.74
CA ARG A 65 1.48 6.43 16.41
C ARG A 65 2.33 5.67 15.38
N THR A 66 1.72 5.00 14.40
CA THR A 66 2.44 4.34 13.30
C THR A 66 3.28 5.33 12.49
N LEU A 67 2.70 6.46 12.06
CA LEU A 67 3.40 7.48 11.27
C LEU A 67 4.53 8.15 12.05
N SER A 68 4.36 8.36 13.36
CA SER A 68 5.39 8.95 14.22
C SER A 68 6.64 8.09 14.39
N GLN A 69 6.53 6.79 14.13
CA GLN A 69 7.62 5.82 14.25
C GLN A 69 8.30 5.54 12.90
N ILE A 70 7.68 5.93 11.78
CA ILE A 70 8.28 5.82 10.45
C ILE A 70 9.15 7.06 10.22
N GLY A 71 10.45 6.93 10.48
CA GLY A 71 11.45 7.96 10.22
C GLY A 71 11.97 7.95 8.79
N SER A 72 11.87 6.83 8.08
CA SER A 72 12.32 6.71 6.69
C SER A 72 11.34 5.98 5.76
N ARG A 73 11.45 6.24 4.45
CA ARG A 73 10.70 5.51 3.41
C ARG A 73 10.96 4.01 3.45
N ARG A 74 12.16 3.59 3.89
CA ARG A 74 12.57 2.19 4.04
C ARG A 74 11.80 1.49 5.17
N GLU A 75 11.71 2.14 6.33
CA GLU A 75 10.91 1.66 7.45
C GLU A 75 9.43 1.54 7.03
N GLY A 76 8.89 2.54 6.32
CA GLY A 76 7.52 2.46 5.78
C GLY A 76 7.29 1.27 4.82
N GLN A 77 8.28 0.92 3.99
CA GLN A 77 8.21 -0.27 3.12
C GLN A 77 8.33 -1.58 3.91
N GLN A 78 9.14 -1.62 4.96
CA GLN A 78 9.28 -2.78 5.84
C GLN A 78 7.97 -3.04 6.62
N TYR A 79 7.36 -1.99 7.17
CA TYR A 79 6.00 -2.03 7.72
C TYR A 79 5.02 -2.65 6.70
N LEU A 80 4.98 -2.12 5.47
CA LEU A 80 4.10 -2.64 4.41
C LEU A 80 4.42 -4.10 4.05
N SER A 81 5.69 -4.50 4.04
CA SER A 81 6.10 -5.88 3.78
C SER A 81 5.53 -6.85 4.83
N TYR A 82 5.63 -6.52 6.12
CA TYR A 82 5.06 -7.35 7.19
C TYR A 82 3.53 -7.44 7.13
N PHE A 83 2.85 -6.39 6.65
CA PHE A 83 1.38 -6.40 6.50
C PHE A 83 0.88 -7.07 5.21
N THR A 84 1.71 -7.12 4.17
CA THR A 84 1.36 -7.70 2.85
C THR A 84 1.84 -9.13 2.67
N SER A 85 2.88 -9.55 3.42
CA SER A 85 3.40 -10.92 3.41
C SER A 85 2.53 -11.81 4.30
N VAL A 86 1.78 -12.69 3.65
CA VAL A 86 0.67 -13.53 4.14
C VAL A 86 0.99 -14.39 5.37
N SER A 87 -0.03 -14.58 6.23
CA SER A 87 -0.13 -15.39 7.47
C SER A 87 0.20 -14.67 8.77
N SER A 88 -0.85 -14.16 9.44
CA SER A 88 -0.80 -13.64 10.81
C SER A 88 -0.29 -14.66 11.85
N GLN A 89 -0.18 -15.94 11.49
CA GLN A 89 0.21 -17.04 12.39
C GLN A 89 1.71 -17.12 12.67
N LYS A 90 2.57 -16.53 11.81
CA LYS A 90 4.04 -16.62 11.93
C LYS A 90 4.71 -15.27 12.23
N PHE A 91 4.02 -14.37 12.92
CA PHE A 91 4.52 -13.02 13.16
C PHE A 91 5.66 -12.99 14.19
N ALA A 92 5.36 -13.23 15.47
CA ALA A 92 6.36 -13.12 16.53
C ALA A 92 6.08 -14.05 17.72
N VAL A 93 7.15 -14.54 18.34
CA VAL A 93 7.15 -15.14 19.68
C VAL A 93 7.81 -14.17 20.65
N ILE A 94 7.09 -13.73 21.69
CA ILE A 94 7.56 -12.73 22.65
C ILE A 94 7.71 -13.38 24.02
N LYS A 95 8.94 -13.47 24.51
CA LYS A 95 9.25 -13.84 25.88
C LYS A 95 9.18 -12.62 26.78
N VAL A 96 8.33 -12.71 27.81
CA VAL A 96 8.16 -11.68 28.84
C VAL A 96 8.82 -12.15 30.14
N GLY A 97 9.78 -11.38 30.64
CA GLY A 97 10.39 -11.63 31.95
C GLY A 97 9.44 -11.29 33.10
N GLY A 98 9.57 -11.99 34.24
CA GLY A 98 8.70 -11.75 35.40
C GLY A 98 8.74 -10.31 35.93
N ALA A 99 9.91 -9.68 35.94
CA ALA A 99 10.04 -8.29 36.35
C ALA A 99 9.27 -7.32 35.44
N ILE A 100 9.17 -7.61 34.13
CA ILE A 100 8.37 -6.83 33.18
C ILE A 100 6.88 -6.85 33.58
N LEU A 101 6.36 -7.99 34.04
CA LEU A 101 4.97 -8.11 34.53
C LEU A 101 4.70 -7.34 35.83
N THR A 102 5.77 -6.99 36.56
CA THR A 102 5.67 -6.23 37.80
C THR A 102 5.78 -4.74 37.54
N ASP A 103 6.85 -4.33 36.85
CA ASP A 103 7.28 -2.93 36.80
C ASP A 103 6.89 -2.23 35.48
N TYR A 104 6.65 -2.99 34.41
CA TYR A 104 6.44 -2.46 33.05
C TYR A 104 5.21 -3.09 32.35
N ILE A 105 4.24 -3.55 33.13
CA ILE A 105 3.05 -4.24 32.57
C ILE A 105 2.20 -3.30 31.71
N ASP A 106 2.12 -2.01 32.07
CA ASP A 106 1.38 -1.01 31.31
C ASP A 106 2.02 -0.79 29.94
N ASP A 107 3.32 -0.49 29.90
CA ASP A 107 4.07 -0.33 28.65
C ASP A 107 3.96 -1.58 27.75
N LEU A 108 4.11 -2.77 28.34
CA LEU A 108 3.95 -4.03 27.63
C LEU A 108 2.56 -4.16 26.99
N CYS A 109 1.51 -3.93 27.77
CA CYS A 109 0.13 -4.10 27.32
C CYS A 109 -0.27 -3.07 26.26
N GLU A 110 0.17 -1.82 26.38
CA GLU A 110 -0.05 -0.80 25.36
C GLU A 110 0.63 -1.15 24.03
N ASN A 111 1.86 -1.67 24.08
CA ASN A 111 2.58 -2.06 22.88
C ASN A 111 1.94 -3.30 22.21
N ILE A 112 1.48 -4.29 22.97
CA ILE A 112 0.73 -5.44 22.44
C ILE A 112 -0.61 -4.99 21.87
N ALA A 113 -1.32 -4.07 22.53
CA ALA A 113 -2.60 -3.56 22.06
C ALA A 113 -2.47 -2.90 20.68
N PHE A 114 -1.39 -2.14 20.48
CA PHE A 114 -1.08 -1.59 19.16
C PHE A 114 -0.85 -2.69 18.11
N LEU A 115 -0.04 -3.74 18.42
CA LEU A 115 0.19 -4.86 17.49
C LEU A 115 -1.13 -5.55 17.10
N TYR A 116 -2.00 -5.77 18.09
CA TYR A 116 -3.32 -6.37 17.87
C TYR A 116 -4.21 -5.50 16.98
N GLU A 117 -4.23 -4.19 17.20
CA GLU A 117 -5.02 -3.23 16.41
C GLU A 117 -4.60 -3.17 14.95
N VAL A 118 -3.31 -3.33 14.66
CA VAL A 118 -2.79 -3.40 13.28
C VAL A 118 -2.92 -4.81 12.66
N GLY A 119 -3.51 -5.77 13.38
CA GLY A 119 -3.81 -7.11 12.88
C GLY A 119 -2.68 -8.13 13.05
N LEU A 120 -1.72 -7.86 13.95
CA LEU A 120 -0.60 -8.75 14.26
C LEU A 120 -0.83 -9.43 15.62
N TYR A 121 -0.72 -10.74 15.66
CA TYR A 121 -1.05 -11.55 16.84
C TYR A 121 0.23 -12.24 17.37
N PRO A 122 0.98 -11.58 18.25
CA PRO A 122 2.19 -12.19 18.83
C PRO A 122 1.82 -13.35 19.77
N VAL A 123 2.63 -14.41 19.77
CA VAL A 123 2.54 -15.48 20.76
C VAL A 123 3.36 -15.10 21.97
N ILE A 124 2.70 -14.94 23.12
CA ILE A 124 3.35 -14.46 24.34
C ILE A 124 3.65 -15.65 25.25
N VAL A 125 4.89 -15.77 25.70
CA VAL A 125 5.27 -16.69 26.78
C VAL A 125 5.88 -15.90 27.93
N HIS A 126 5.42 -16.16 29.15
CA HIS A 126 5.93 -15.45 30.32
C HIS A 126 6.37 -16.40 31.44
N GLY A 127 7.29 -15.91 32.26
CA GLY A 127 7.63 -16.50 33.56
C GLY A 127 7.38 -15.51 34.70
N ALA A 128 7.56 -15.94 35.95
CA ALA A 128 7.43 -15.08 37.14
C ALA A 128 8.54 -15.36 38.18
N GLY A 129 9.79 -15.46 37.71
CA GLY A 129 10.94 -15.86 38.54
C GLY A 129 11.17 -15.00 39.79
N PRO A 130 11.27 -13.66 39.68
CA PRO A 130 11.45 -12.77 40.83
C PRO A 130 10.29 -12.85 41.84
N GLN A 131 9.06 -12.90 41.36
CA GLN A 131 7.86 -13.03 42.21
C GLN A 131 7.84 -14.37 42.95
N LEU A 132 8.27 -15.44 42.29
CA LEU A 132 8.36 -16.77 42.90
C LEU A 132 9.39 -16.81 44.03
N ASN A 133 10.55 -16.16 43.86
CA ASN A 133 11.55 -16.08 44.93
C ASN A 133 10.98 -15.41 46.19
N ARG A 134 10.34 -14.23 46.03
CA ARG A 134 9.73 -13.50 47.14
C ARG A 134 8.65 -14.33 47.86
N LEU A 135 7.77 -15.00 47.09
CA LEU A 135 6.71 -15.82 47.68
C LEU A 135 7.24 -17.06 48.41
N LEU A 136 8.35 -17.64 47.96
CA LEU A 136 8.98 -18.76 48.66
C LEU A 136 9.66 -18.28 49.95
N GLU A 137 10.37 -17.16 49.89
CA GLU A 137 10.97 -16.50 51.06
C GLU A 137 9.91 -16.15 52.12
N ASP A 138 8.78 -15.56 51.72
CA ASP A 138 7.64 -15.24 52.59
C ASP A 138 6.99 -16.50 53.20
N ALA A 139 7.01 -17.61 52.47
CA ALA A 139 6.54 -18.91 52.94
C ALA A 139 7.59 -19.67 53.79
N GLY A 140 8.76 -19.07 54.03
CA GLY A 140 9.86 -19.67 54.78
C GLY A 140 10.57 -20.82 54.04
N VAL A 141 10.47 -20.86 52.72
CA VAL A 141 11.14 -21.84 51.85
C VAL A 141 12.29 -21.15 51.13
N GLU A 142 13.54 -21.50 51.44
CA GLU A 142 14.70 -20.96 50.73
C GLU A 142 14.76 -21.47 49.28
N PRO A 143 14.82 -20.57 48.26
CA PRO A 143 14.98 -20.97 46.87
C PRO A 143 16.33 -21.69 46.65
N GLN A 144 16.28 -22.96 46.23
CA GLN A 144 17.47 -23.72 45.89
C GLN A 144 17.77 -23.64 44.39
N PHE A 145 19.02 -23.31 44.06
CA PHE A 145 19.51 -23.28 42.68
C PHE A 145 20.74 -24.15 42.55
N GLU A 146 20.75 -25.00 41.53
CA GLU A 146 21.90 -25.82 41.16
C GLU A 146 22.17 -25.62 39.66
N GLU A 147 23.40 -25.25 39.31
CA GLU A 147 23.79 -24.92 37.92
C GLU A 147 22.92 -23.84 37.25
N GLY A 148 22.35 -22.92 38.06
CA GLY A 148 21.46 -21.86 37.58
C GLY A 148 20.02 -22.31 37.32
N ILE A 149 19.68 -23.58 37.59
CA ILE A 149 18.34 -24.13 37.49
C ILE A 149 17.73 -24.21 38.90
N ARG A 150 16.46 -23.81 39.03
CA ARG A 150 15.73 -23.91 40.30
C ARG A 150 15.31 -25.36 40.57
N VAL A 151 15.80 -25.94 41.65
CA VAL A 151 15.30 -27.23 42.15
C VAL A 151 13.84 -27.05 42.55
N THR A 152 12.92 -27.81 41.95
CA THR A 152 11.48 -27.60 42.12
C THR A 152 10.83 -28.85 42.70
N ASP A 153 10.64 -28.89 44.01
CA ASP A 153 9.89 -29.96 44.68
C ASP A 153 8.36 -29.77 44.56
N GLY A 154 7.56 -30.72 45.05
CA GLY A 154 6.10 -30.65 44.97
C GLY A 154 5.47 -29.42 45.64
N LYS A 155 6.06 -28.96 46.76
CA LYS A 155 5.59 -27.76 47.47
C LYS A 155 5.90 -26.50 46.67
N THR A 156 7.13 -26.37 46.19
CA THR A 156 7.59 -25.27 45.34
C THR A 156 6.78 -25.21 44.05
N LEU A 157 6.52 -26.34 43.41
CA LEU A 157 5.71 -26.41 42.19
C LEU A 157 4.28 -25.92 42.43
N THR A 158 3.68 -26.26 43.58
CA THR A 158 2.32 -25.81 43.92
C THR A 158 2.25 -24.28 44.02
N VAL A 159 3.24 -23.67 44.68
CA VAL A 159 3.37 -22.20 44.78
C VAL A 159 3.62 -21.59 43.40
N ALA A 160 4.55 -22.16 42.63
CA ALA A 160 4.90 -21.69 41.28
C ALA A 160 3.70 -21.75 40.33
N ARG A 161 2.95 -22.85 40.31
CA ARG A 161 1.76 -23.02 39.47
C ARG A 161 0.70 -21.98 39.80
N LYS A 162 0.41 -21.79 41.09
CA LYS A 162 -0.58 -20.79 41.53
C LYS A 162 -0.16 -19.38 41.08
N LEU A 163 1.10 -19.01 41.30
CA LEU A 163 1.63 -17.72 40.89
C LEU A 163 1.57 -17.52 39.38
N PHE A 164 2.02 -18.50 38.59
CA PHE A 164 2.05 -18.38 37.13
C PHE A 164 0.64 -18.21 36.55
N LEU A 165 -0.35 -18.93 37.07
CA LEU A 165 -1.75 -18.75 36.67
C LEU A 165 -2.30 -17.36 37.07
N GLN A 166 -1.92 -16.86 38.25
CA GLN A 166 -2.31 -15.52 38.69
C GLN A 166 -1.70 -14.42 37.81
N GLU A 167 -0.39 -14.49 37.53
CA GLU A 167 0.29 -13.53 36.64
C GLU A 167 -0.22 -13.63 35.20
N ASN A 168 -0.56 -14.84 34.72
CA ASN A 168 -1.16 -15.04 33.40
C ASN A 168 -2.51 -14.32 33.32
N MET A 169 -3.38 -14.53 34.31
CA MET A 169 -4.69 -13.85 34.35
C MET A 169 -4.57 -12.34 34.53
N LYS A 170 -3.62 -11.85 35.34
CA LYS A 170 -3.33 -10.42 35.47
C LYS A 170 -2.98 -9.78 34.13
N LEU A 171 -2.15 -10.45 33.32
CA LEU A 171 -1.79 -9.98 31.98
C LEU A 171 -2.99 -10.02 31.02
N VAL A 172 -3.76 -11.12 31.04
CA VAL A 172 -5.00 -11.29 30.25
C VAL A 172 -5.99 -10.16 30.56
N GLU A 173 -6.33 -9.96 31.83
CA GLU A 173 -7.30 -8.94 32.28
C GLU A 173 -6.86 -7.54 31.87
N LYS A 174 -5.56 -7.23 31.99
CA LYS A 174 -5.02 -5.94 31.59
C LYS A 174 -5.13 -5.72 30.07
N LEU A 175 -4.78 -6.72 29.26
CA LEU A 175 -4.91 -6.65 27.80
C LEU A 175 -6.37 -6.56 27.36
N GLU A 176 -7.27 -7.32 27.97
CA GLU A 176 -8.71 -7.25 27.70
C GLU A 176 -9.29 -5.88 28.07
N SER A 177 -8.80 -5.25 29.15
CA SER A 177 -9.20 -3.88 29.51
C SER A 177 -8.82 -2.83 28.44
N LEU A 178 -7.78 -3.12 27.63
CA LEU A 178 -7.38 -2.33 26.47
C LEU A 178 -8.11 -2.75 25.18
N GLY A 179 -9.04 -3.72 25.24
CA GLY A 179 -9.79 -4.21 24.08
C GLY A 179 -9.04 -5.23 23.21
N VAL A 180 -7.96 -5.80 23.72
CA VAL A 180 -7.25 -6.91 23.06
C VAL A 180 -7.96 -8.21 23.40
N ARG A 181 -8.33 -9.00 22.39
CA ARG A 181 -8.86 -10.35 22.62
C ARG A 181 -7.70 -11.29 22.89
N THR A 182 -7.69 -11.93 24.05
CA THR A 182 -6.59 -12.83 24.46
C THR A 182 -7.08 -14.25 24.71
N ARG A 183 -6.18 -15.22 24.63
CA ARG A 183 -6.48 -16.63 24.93
C ARG A 183 -5.40 -17.19 25.86
N PRO A 184 -5.71 -17.43 27.15
CA PRO A 184 -4.78 -18.12 28.04
C PRO A 184 -4.63 -19.59 27.62
N LEU A 185 -3.40 -20.06 27.48
CA LEU A 185 -3.06 -21.43 27.05
C LEU A 185 -2.06 -22.05 28.04
N THR A 186 -2.47 -23.14 28.71
CA THR A 186 -1.67 -23.76 29.77
C THR A 186 -1.11 -25.14 29.43
N THR A 187 -1.57 -25.78 28.34
CA THR A 187 -1.26 -27.19 27.99
C THR A 187 -0.61 -27.31 26.61
N VAL A 188 0.23 -26.35 26.22
CA VAL A 188 0.88 -26.32 24.89
C VAL A 188 2.20 -27.08 24.86
N LEU A 189 2.88 -27.16 26.00
CA LEU A 189 4.23 -27.72 26.10
C LEU A 189 4.18 -29.11 26.73
N THR A 190 4.69 -30.11 26.02
CA THR A 190 4.91 -31.45 26.57
C THR A 190 6.38 -31.60 26.95
N ALA A 191 6.67 -32.16 28.12
CA ALA A 191 8.04 -32.31 28.62
C ALA A 191 8.24 -33.61 29.39
N ASP A 192 9.48 -34.11 29.35
CA ASP A 192 9.98 -35.15 30.24
C ASP A 192 10.74 -34.52 31.41
N TYR A 193 11.05 -35.30 32.45
CA TYR A 193 11.91 -34.83 33.52
C TYR A 193 13.30 -34.50 32.98
N LEU A 194 13.81 -33.30 33.28
CA LEU A 194 15.15 -32.90 32.88
C LEU A 194 16.21 -33.77 33.59
N ASP A 195 16.11 -33.84 34.92
CA ASP A 195 16.78 -34.81 35.78
C ASP A 195 15.98 -34.86 37.08
N LYS A 196 15.30 -35.98 37.34
CA LYS A 196 14.38 -36.12 38.46
C LYS A 196 15.11 -36.21 39.80
N GLU A 197 16.32 -36.76 39.82
CA GLU A 197 17.10 -36.91 41.05
C GLU A 197 17.76 -35.59 41.44
N LYS A 198 18.25 -34.84 40.43
CA LYS A 198 18.96 -33.57 40.63
C LYS A 198 18.01 -32.37 40.82
N TRP A 199 17.05 -32.19 39.92
CA TRP A 199 16.21 -30.99 39.88
C TRP A 199 14.73 -31.22 40.20
N ASN A 200 14.33 -32.48 40.43
CA ASN A 200 12.98 -32.88 40.84
C ASN A 200 11.93 -32.59 39.74
N LEU A 201 10.90 -31.76 39.98
CA LEU A 201 9.80 -31.49 39.04
C LEU A 201 10.15 -30.40 38.00
N VAL A 202 11.31 -30.53 37.37
CA VAL A 202 11.79 -29.64 36.29
C VAL A 202 11.78 -30.39 34.97
N GLY A 203 11.26 -29.74 33.93
CA GLY A 203 11.01 -30.37 32.63
C GLY A 203 11.99 -29.99 31.53
N LYS A 204 12.29 -30.97 30.66
CA LYS A 204 12.89 -30.79 29.34
C LYS A 204 11.78 -30.94 28.29
N ILE A 205 11.47 -29.87 27.57
CA ILE A 205 10.43 -29.89 26.53
C ILE A 205 10.80 -30.92 25.47
N SER A 206 9.85 -31.80 25.16
CA SER A 206 9.96 -32.86 24.15
C SER A 206 9.14 -32.55 22.90
N SER A 207 8.00 -31.87 23.04
CA SER A 207 7.18 -31.41 21.91
C SER A 207 6.32 -30.20 22.26
N VAL A 208 5.84 -29.53 21.21
CA VAL A 208 4.96 -28.36 21.29
C VAL A 208 3.72 -28.63 20.45
N ASP A 209 2.53 -28.59 21.05
CA ASP A 209 1.27 -28.66 20.31
C ASP A 209 0.89 -27.28 19.77
N LYS A 210 1.07 -27.09 18.46
CA LYS A 210 0.77 -25.83 17.77
C LYS A 210 -0.72 -25.58 17.55
N ALA A 211 -1.57 -26.61 17.59
CA ALA A 211 -2.97 -26.48 17.18
C ALA A 211 -3.77 -25.46 18.01
N PRO A 212 -3.65 -25.42 19.36
CA PRO A 212 -4.33 -24.40 20.18
C PRO A 212 -3.87 -22.97 19.88
N VAL A 213 -2.57 -22.80 19.55
CA VAL A 213 -1.97 -21.49 19.23
C VAL A 213 -2.45 -21.02 17.86
N GLU A 214 -2.36 -21.86 16.84
CA GLU A 214 -2.82 -21.57 15.47
C GLU A 214 -4.33 -21.26 15.43
N LEU A 215 -5.13 -22.02 16.19
CA LEU A 215 -6.58 -21.78 16.31
C LEU A 215 -6.87 -20.43 16.97
N ALA A 216 -6.20 -20.09 18.07
CA ALA A 216 -6.37 -18.79 18.74
C ALA A 216 -6.08 -17.64 17.77
N ILE A 217 -4.97 -17.71 17.03
CA ILE A 217 -4.60 -16.68 16.06
C ILE A 217 -5.60 -16.60 14.90
N SER A 218 -6.08 -17.74 14.38
CA SER A 218 -7.06 -17.77 13.29
C SER A 218 -8.40 -17.11 13.65
N GLN A 219 -8.75 -17.09 14.94
CA GLN A 219 -9.94 -16.43 15.47
C GLN A 219 -9.67 -14.96 15.90
N GLY A 220 -8.42 -14.51 15.74
CA GLY A 220 -7.95 -13.18 16.09
C GLY A 220 -7.85 -12.98 17.60
N TYR A 221 -7.30 -13.96 18.33
CA TYR A 221 -6.87 -13.83 19.72
C TYR A 221 -5.35 -13.81 19.82
N VAL A 222 -4.82 -13.04 20.77
CA VAL A 222 -3.41 -13.09 21.21
C VAL A 222 -3.24 -14.26 22.18
N PRO A 223 -2.50 -15.33 21.83
CA PRO A 223 -2.29 -16.46 22.74
C PRO A 223 -1.26 -16.11 23.82
N ILE A 224 -1.59 -16.40 25.08
CA ILE A 224 -0.73 -16.11 26.25
C ILE A 224 -0.44 -17.40 27.01
N LEU A 225 0.82 -17.80 27.01
CA LEU A 225 1.32 -19.05 27.56
C LEU A 225 2.13 -18.83 28.83
N THR A 226 1.94 -19.73 29.79
CA THR A 226 2.83 -19.87 30.96
C THR A 226 4.01 -20.76 30.63
N SER A 227 5.19 -20.52 31.20
CA SER A 227 6.35 -21.41 31.11
C SER A 227 6.22 -22.68 31.98
N MET A 228 5.14 -23.45 31.77
CA MET A 228 4.90 -24.76 32.38
C MET A 228 4.68 -25.79 31.28
N ALA A 229 5.15 -27.00 31.51
CA ALA A 229 4.91 -28.13 30.62
C ALA A 229 4.25 -29.28 31.38
N GLU A 230 3.68 -30.22 30.65
CA GLU A 230 3.08 -31.44 31.20
C GLU A 230 3.75 -32.68 30.63
N THR A 231 3.90 -33.72 31.45
CA THR A 231 4.26 -35.05 30.97
C THR A 231 3.09 -35.66 30.20
N THR A 232 3.35 -36.72 29.44
CA THR A 232 2.30 -37.52 28.79
C THR A 232 1.30 -38.14 29.77
N GLU A 233 1.66 -38.26 31.04
CA GLU A 233 0.82 -38.73 32.15
C GLU A 233 0.04 -37.59 32.85
N GLY A 234 0.27 -36.33 32.47
CA GLY A 234 -0.40 -35.15 33.02
C GLY A 234 0.26 -34.52 34.24
N GLN A 235 1.51 -34.90 34.58
CA GLN A 235 2.27 -34.24 35.65
C GLN A 235 2.82 -32.91 35.15
N ILE A 236 2.54 -31.82 35.86
CA ILE A 236 3.08 -30.50 35.54
C ILE A 236 4.55 -30.41 35.95
N LEU A 237 5.37 -29.83 35.10
CA LEU A 237 6.79 -29.58 35.33
C LEU A 237 7.11 -28.09 35.15
N ASN A 238 8.02 -27.59 35.97
CA ASN A 238 8.56 -26.24 35.82
C ASN A 238 9.56 -26.19 34.67
N VAL A 239 9.48 -25.17 33.81
CA VAL A 239 10.38 -25.02 32.66
C VAL A 239 10.92 -23.59 32.61
N ASN A 240 12.17 -23.43 32.19
CA ASN A 240 12.77 -22.12 31.95
C ASN A 240 12.01 -21.39 30.82
N ALA A 241 11.57 -20.15 31.08
CA ALA A 241 10.84 -19.35 30.10
C ALA A 241 11.63 -19.05 28.82
N ASP A 242 12.96 -18.93 28.88
CA ASP A 242 13.80 -18.71 27.69
C ASP A 242 13.85 -19.97 26.81
N VAL A 243 13.92 -21.15 27.44
CA VAL A 243 13.84 -22.46 26.77
C VAL A 243 12.46 -22.67 26.17
N ALA A 244 11.40 -22.35 26.92
CA ALA A 244 10.02 -22.43 26.42
C ALA A 244 9.81 -21.53 25.19
N ALA A 245 10.33 -20.30 25.21
CA ALA A 245 10.25 -19.41 24.06
C ALA A 245 11.03 -19.94 22.85
N ALA A 246 12.21 -20.51 23.08
CA ALA A 246 13.02 -21.12 22.02
C ALA A 246 12.28 -22.31 21.37
N GLU A 247 11.73 -23.23 22.15
CA GLU A 247 11.00 -24.39 21.61
C GLU A 247 9.69 -23.99 20.92
N LEU A 248 8.98 -23.00 21.43
CA LEU A 248 7.84 -22.39 20.72
C LEU A 248 8.27 -21.79 19.38
N ALA A 249 9.41 -21.09 19.36
CA ALA A 249 9.95 -20.51 18.13
C ALA A 249 10.37 -21.59 17.12
N ARG A 250 11.01 -22.69 17.56
CA ARG A 250 11.34 -23.84 16.69
C ARG A 250 10.08 -24.46 16.09
N ALA A 251 9.00 -24.56 16.85
CA ALA A 251 7.75 -25.15 16.39
C ALA A 251 6.93 -24.24 15.45
N LEU A 252 6.94 -22.93 15.70
CA LEU A 252 6.12 -21.95 14.96
C LEU A 252 6.84 -21.27 13.80
N GLU A 253 8.17 -21.28 13.81
CA GLU A 253 9.05 -20.60 12.84
C GLU A 253 8.67 -19.12 12.60
N PRO A 254 8.63 -18.29 13.65
CA PRO A 254 8.24 -16.89 13.51
C PRO A 254 9.30 -16.06 12.77
N LEU A 255 8.89 -14.94 12.18
CA LEU A 255 9.82 -13.95 11.62
C LEU A 255 10.64 -13.24 12.72
N LYS A 256 10.01 -12.99 13.87
CA LYS A 256 10.63 -12.29 15.01
C LYS A 256 10.53 -13.10 16.29
N ILE A 257 11.64 -13.24 17.00
CA ILE A 257 11.66 -13.72 18.38
C ILE A 257 12.11 -12.56 19.25
N VAL A 258 11.32 -12.20 20.27
CA VAL A 258 11.60 -11.03 21.10
C VAL A 258 11.79 -11.46 22.55
N TYR A 259 12.94 -11.14 23.12
CA TYR A 259 13.21 -11.28 24.54
C TYR A 259 13.13 -9.91 25.22
N LEU A 260 12.06 -9.69 25.99
CA LEU A 260 11.89 -8.45 26.74
C LEU A 260 12.76 -8.46 28.01
N SER A 261 13.52 -7.38 28.20
CA SER A 261 14.41 -7.20 29.34
C SER A 261 14.44 -5.75 29.80
N GLU A 262 14.65 -5.54 31.10
CA GLU A 262 14.76 -4.19 31.70
C GLU A 262 15.93 -3.37 31.12
N LYS A 263 17.04 -4.04 30.75
CA LYS A 263 18.22 -3.36 30.21
C LYS A 263 18.07 -2.96 28.75
N GLY A 264 17.13 -3.57 28.03
CA GLY A 264 16.84 -3.24 26.64
C GLY A 264 17.98 -3.50 25.65
N GLY A 265 18.80 -4.53 25.87
CA GLY A 265 19.86 -4.94 24.95
C GLY A 265 21.04 -5.67 25.63
N LEU A 266 22.02 -6.01 24.81
CA LEU A 266 23.36 -6.43 25.18
C LEU A 266 24.32 -5.25 25.09
N PHE A 267 25.35 -5.26 25.92
CA PHE A 267 26.29 -4.15 26.05
C PHE A 267 27.71 -4.68 25.91
N ASN A 268 28.57 -3.90 25.24
CA ASN A 268 29.99 -4.13 25.21
C ASN A 268 30.57 -3.89 26.61
N GLY A 269 31.24 -4.88 27.17
CA GLY A 269 31.76 -4.83 28.53
C GLY A 269 33.01 -3.95 28.71
N GLU A 270 33.67 -3.57 27.61
CA GLU A 270 34.80 -2.64 27.61
C GLU A 270 34.37 -1.20 27.37
N THR A 271 33.60 -0.94 26.30
CA THR A 271 33.19 0.43 25.95
C THR A 271 31.96 0.91 26.70
N GLY A 272 31.13 -0.02 27.20
CA GLY A 272 29.84 0.28 27.82
C GLY A 272 28.73 0.55 26.80
N ASP A 273 29.04 0.56 25.51
CA ASP A 273 28.07 0.86 24.46
C ASP A 273 27.09 -0.29 24.23
N LYS A 274 25.86 0.06 23.87
CA LYS A 274 24.84 -0.92 23.46
C LYS A 274 25.22 -1.52 22.11
N ILE A 275 25.17 -2.85 22.02
CA ILE A 275 25.36 -3.58 20.77
C ILE A 275 24.04 -3.51 20.00
N SER A 276 24.00 -2.80 18.87
CA SER A 276 22.76 -2.65 18.09
C SER A 276 22.42 -3.89 17.27
N HIS A 277 23.43 -4.56 16.69
CA HIS A 277 23.24 -5.76 15.88
C HIS A 277 24.38 -6.77 16.05
N ILE A 278 24.08 -8.04 15.79
CA ILE A 278 25.06 -9.13 15.73
C ILE A 278 24.76 -10.00 14.50
N ASN A 279 25.73 -10.10 13.58
CA ASN A 279 25.70 -11.05 12.48
C ASN A 279 26.44 -12.35 12.89
N LEU A 280 25.71 -13.40 13.23
CA LEU A 280 26.31 -14.61 13.80
C LEU A 280 27.27 -15.34 12.86
N ASP A 281 26.97 -15.41 11.56
CA ASP A 281 27.82 -16.14 10.60
C ASP A 281 29.22 -15.47 10.45
N GLU A 282 29.36 -14.19 10.81
CA GLU A 282 30.61 -13.42 10.69
C GLU A 282 31.26 -13.10 12.04
N GLU A 283 30.48 -12.65 13.01
CA GLU A 283 30.99 -12.04 14.25
C GLU A 283 31.05 -13.01 15.43
N TYR A 284 30.39 -14.17 15.36
CA TYR A 284 30.21 -15.05 16.51
C TYR A 284 31.55 -15.47 17.14
N ASP A 285 32.47 -16.03 16.36
CA ASP A 285 33.76 -16.51 16.87
C ASP A 285 34.58 -15.38 17.48
N HIS A 286 34.56 -14.20 16.85
CA HIS A 286 35.22 -13.01 17.36
C HIS A 286 34.64 -12.57 18.70
N LEU A 287 33.31 -12.43 18.80
CA LEU A 287 32.61 -12.06 20.03
C LEU A 287 32.84 -13.07 21.16
N MET A 288 32.83 -14.38 20.86
CA MET A 288 33.08 -15.42 21.86
C MET A 288 34.52 -15.40 22.40
N SER A 289 35.47 -14.97 21.58
CA SER A 289 36.89 -14.82 21.96
C SER A 289 37.19 -13.59 22.82
N GLN A 290 36.28 -12.60 22.86
CA GLN A 290 36.51 -11.37 23.63
C GLN A 290 36.50 -11.63 25.14
N SER A 291 37.45 -11.01 25.85
CA SER A 291 37.60 -11.09 27.31
C SER A 291 36.42 -10.47 28.05
N TRP A 292 35.82 -9.41 27.49
CA TRP A 292 34.68 -8.70 28.08
C TRP A 292 33.34 -9.44 27.95
N CYS A 293 33.26 -10.43 27.06
CA CYS A 293 32.07 -11.26 26.87
C CYS A 293 31.92 -12.24 28.04
N ARG A 294 31.39 -11.72 29.16
CA ARG A 294 31.19 -12.45 30.43
C ARG A 294 30.29 -13.68 30.23
N TYR A 295 30.37 -14.64 31.16
CA TYR A 295 29.65 -15.91 31.11
C TYR A 295 28.17 -15.80 30.74
N GLY A 296 27.41 -14.86 31.35
CA GLY A 296 25.98 -14.69 31.04
C GLY A 296 25.69 -14.16 29.64
N THR A 297 26.49 -13.22 29.13
CA THR A 297 26.36 -12.71 27.75
C THR A 297 26.74 -13.79 26.74
N ARG A 298 27.82 -14.53 27.03
CA ARG A 298 28.31 -15.64 26.22
C ARG A 298 27.26 -16.74 26.09
N LEU A 299 26.64 -17.14 27.21
CA LEU A 299 25.59 -18.16 27.22
C LEU A 299 24.40 -17.73 26.37
N LYS A 300 23.92 -16.49 26.52
CA LYS A 300 22.79 -15.98 25.72
C LYS A 300 23.08 -15.97 24.22
N ILE A 301 24.25 -15.49 23.79
CA ILE A 301 24.59 -15.45 22.36
C ILE A 301 24.69 -16.88 21.82
N LYS A 302 25.25 -17.81 22.60
CA LYS A 302 25.33 -19.23 22.22
C LYS A 302 23.94 -19.87 22.06
N GLU A 303 23.04 -19.69 23.04
CA GLU A 303 21.66 -20.20 22.97
C GLU A 303 20.89 -19.62 21.78
N ILE A 304 21.06 -18.32 21.51
CA ILE A 304 20.44 -17.63 20.38
C ILE A 304 20.98 -18.15 19.05
N LYS A 305 22.28 -18.44 18.96
CA LYS A 305 22.87 -19.08 17.77
C LYS A 305 22.27 -20.46 17.53
N GLU A 306 22.24 -21.31 18.56
CA GLU A 306 21.66 -22.66 18.47
C GLU A 306 20.16 -22.63 18.12
N LEU A 307 19.42 -21.59 18.56
CA LEU A 307 18.04 -21.36 18.12
C LEU A 307 17.99 -21.01 16.63
N LEU A 308 18.70 -19.95 16.23
CA LEU A 308 18.63 -19.41 14.88
C LEU A 308 19.16 -20.39 13.82
N GLU A 309 20.10 -21.29 14.15
CA GLU A 309 20.58 -22.34 13.25
C GLU A 309 19.48 -23.30 12.79
N THR A 310 18.45 -23.50 13.61
CA THR A 310 17.29 -24.35 13.26
C THR A 310 16.16 -23.61 12.55
N LEU A 311 16.24 -22.28 12.49
CA LEU A 311 15.21 -21.43 11.91
C LEU A 311 15.61 -20.95 10.51
N PRO A 312 14.65 -20.50 9.69
CA PRO A 312 14.94 -19.82 8.42
C PRO A 312 15.86 -18.61 8.62
N ARG A 313 16.71 -18.31 7.62
CA ARG A 313 17.61 -17.13 7.66
C ARG A 313 16.86 -15.79 7.78
N SER A 314 15.58 -15.75 7.41
CA SER A 314 14.71 -14.58 7.58
C SER A 314 14.29 -14.34 9.03
N SER A 315 14.42 -15.33 9.92
CA SER A 315 14.12 -15.19 11.34
C SER A 315 15.22 -14.40 12.06
N SER A 316 14.83 -13.58 13.02
CA SER A 316 15.75 -12.81 13.86
C SER A 316 15.31 -12.80 15.32
N VAL A 317 16.27 -12.67 16.23
CA VAL A 317 16.07 -12.55 17.66
C VAL A 317 16.38 -11.12 18.09
N ALA A 318 15.48 -10.47 18.83
CA ALA A 318 15.70 -9.14 19.36
C ALA A 318 15.65 -9.14 20.90
N ILE A 319 16.61 -8.46 21.53
CA ILE A 319 16.63 -8.23 22.98
C ILE A 319 16.38 -6.74 23.24
N ILE A 320 15.22 -6.41 23.78
CA ILE A 320 14.74 -5.03 23.87
C ILE A 320 13.98 -4.73 25.16
N HIS A 321 13.78 -3.44 25.41
CA HIS A 321 12.92 -2.93 26.47
C HIS A 321 11.45 -2.95 25.99
N PRO A 322 10.44 -3.15 26.87
CA PRO A 322 9.03 -3.12 26.47
C PRO A 322 8.60 -1.85 25.73
N SER A 323 9.13 -0.68 26.13
CA SER A 323 8.85 0.61 25.46
C SER A 323 9.29 0.64 24.00
N ASP A 324 10.28 -0.19 23.65
CA ASP A 324 10.96 -0.21 22.37
C ASP A 324 10.40 -1.28 21.42
N LEU A 325 9.38 -2.03 21.86
CA LEU A 325 8.80 -3.16 21.14
C LEU A 325 8.33 -2.79 19.73
N GLN A 326 7.64 -1.66 19.60
CA GLN A 326 7.20 -1.15 18.30
C GLN A 326 8.39 -0.80 17.41
N LYS A 327 9.35 -0.03 17.94
CA LYS A 327 10.49 0.43 17.16
C LYS A 327 11.31 -0.76 16.63
N GLU A 328 11.56 -1.77 17.45
CA GLU A 328 12.35 -2.94 17.05
C GLU A 328 11.66 -3.85 16.02
N LEU A 329 10.33 -4.02 16.14
CA LEU A 329 9.60 -4.90 15.23
C LEU A 329 9.48 -4.33 13.82
N PHE A 330 9.63 -3.02 13.65
CA PHE A 330 9.31 -2.34 12.40
C PHE A 330 10.34 -1.34 11.89
N THR A 331 11.42 -1.08 12.63
CA THR A 331 12.51 -0.22 12.17
C THR A 331 13.82 -1.00 12.07
N ASP A 332 14.60 -0.65 11.06
CA ASP A 332 15.91 -1.27 10.83
C ASP A 332 17.03 -0.70 11.71
N SER A 333 16.83 0.51 12.23
CA SER A 333 17.74 1.13 13.19
C SER A 333 17.68 0.44 14.55
N GLY A 334 16.59 -0.28 14.83
CA GLY A 334 16.38 -1.01 16.06
C GLY A 334 16.41 -0.11 17.30
N ALA A 335 16.19 -0.71 18.46
CA ALA A 335 16.26 -0.02 19.75
C ALA A 335 17.00 -0.82 20.82
N GLY A 336 17.17 -2.12 20.58
CA GLY A 336 17.96 -3.01 21.42
C GLY A 336 19.07 -3.69 20.63
N THR A 337 19.24 -4.98 20.90
CA THR A 337 20.21 -5.82 20.17
C THR A 337 19.48 -6.78 19.26
N LEU A 338 19.65 -6.60 17.96
CA LEU A 338 19.12 -7.48 16.93
C LEU A 338 20.16 -8.54 16.55
N ILE A 339 19.85 -9.80 16.75
CA ILE A 339 20.72 -10.95 16.46
C ILE A 339 20.09 -11.76 15.34
N ARG A 340 20.90 -12.08 14.34
CA ARG A 340 20.50 -12.83 13.15
C ARG A 340 21.63 -13.72 12.71
N ARG A 341 21.32 -14.74 11.90
CA ARG A 341 22.37 -15.48 11.19
C ARG A 341 23.15 -14.58 10.25
N GLY A 342 22.43 -13.66 9.59
CA GLY A 342 22.92 -12.79 8.53
C GLY A 342 23.44 -13.60 7.34
N ASP A 343 24.21 -12.97 6.47
CA ASP A 343 24.85 -13.61 5.32
C ASP A 343 26.37 -13.47 5.46
N LYS A 344 27.09 -14.52 5.07
CA LYS A 344 28.55 -14.49 5.03
C LYS A 344 28.96 -13.61 3.84
N ILE A 345 29.76 -12.59 4.12
CA ILE A 345 30.34 -11.76 3.06
C ILE A 345 31.51 -12.51 2.43
N ALA A 346 31.38 -12.79 1.14
CA ALA A 346 32.43 -13.30 0.30
C ALA A 346 33.21 -12.15 -0.35
N PHE A 347 34.46 -12.45 -0.70
CA PHE A 347 35.36 -11.51 -1.35
C PHE A 347 35.96 -12.13 -2.60
N SER A 348 36.07 -11.34 -3.66
CA SER A 348 36.69 -11.72 -4.92
C SER A 348 37.60 -10.59 -5.41
N ASP A 349 38.81 -10.94 -5.83
CA ASP A 349 39.81 -10.04 -6.41
C ASP A 349 39.95 -10.19 -7.93
N SER A 350 39.25 -11.17 -8.51
CA SER A 350 39.29 -11.55 -9.92
C SER A 350 37.93 -12.03 -10.39
N ILE A 351 37.62 -11.87 -11.68
CA ILE A 351 36.33 -12.27 -12.26
C ILE A 351 36.17 -13.80 -12.25
N GLU A 352 37.28 -14.53 -12.37
CA GLU A 352 37.34 -15.99 -12.39
C GLU A 352 37.09 -16.61 -11.02
N SER A 353 37.26 -15.84 -9.93
CA SER A 353 36.98 -16.30 -8.56
C SER A 353 35.50 -16.31 -8.20
N PHE A 354 34.63 -15.70 -9.02
CA PHE A 354 33.19 -15.71 -8.76
C PHE A 354 32.60 -17.10 -9.04
N PRO A 355 31.75 -17.64 -8.14
CA PRO A 355 31.15 -18.97 -8.31
C PRO A 355 30.25 -19.07 -9.55
N ASP A 356 29.59 -17.97 -9.91
CA ASP A 356 28.65 -17.90 -11.04
C ASP A 356 28.75 -16.54 -11.74
N LEU A 357 29.44 -16.54 -12.88
CA LEU A 357 29.62 -15.36 -13.72
C LEU A 357 28.31 -14.88 -14.36
N ALA A 358 27.39 -15.79 -14.68
CA ALA A 358 26.10 -15.42 -15.28
C ALA A 358 25.25 -14.67 -14.26
N LYS A 359 25.23 -15.14 -13.01
CA LYS A 359 24.55 -14.48 -11.90
C LYS A 359 25.18 -13.13 -11.54
N LEU A 360 26.51 -12.99 -11.64
CA LEU A 360 27.19 -11.70 -11.49
C LEU A 360 26.73 -10.69 -12.55
N LYS A 361 26.73 -11.09 -13.83
CA LYS A 361 26.25 -10.25 -14.94
C LYS A 361 24.79 -9.85 -14.74
N GLN A 362 23.94 -10.81 -14.39
CA GLN A 362 22.52 -10.55 -14.11
C GLN A 362 22.36 -9.54 -12.95
N THR A 363 23.17 -9.67 -11.90
CA THR A 363 23.16 -8.74 -10.76
C THR A 363 23.58 -7.34 -11.18
N LEU A 364 24.61 -7.19 -12.03
CA LEU A 364 25.05 -5.89 -12.53
C LEU A 364 24.05 -5.23 -13.50
N ILE A 365 23.19 -6.02 -14.16
CA ILE A 365 22.08 -5.54 -15.02
C ILE A 365 20.85 -5.15 -14.18
N ARG A 366 20.61 -5.86 -13.07
CA ARG A 366 19.47 -5.69 -12.17
C ARG A 366 19.37 -4.21 -11.77
N ASP A 367 18.26 -3.58 -12.17
CA ASP A 367 17.93 -2.15 -12.00
C ASP A 367 18.44 -1.16 -13.07
N ARG A 368 19.02 -1.64 -14.19
CA ARG A 368 19.55 -0.80 -15.28
C ARG A 368 18.88 -1.16 -16.61
N GLU A 369 17.81 -0.43 -16.97
CA GLU A 369 17.06 -0.59 -18.23
C GLU A 369 17.66 0.26 -19.36
N GLY A 370 18.03 -0.40 -20.45
CA GLY A 370 18.43 0.23 -21.71
C GLY A 370 18.62 -0.84 -22.79
N MET A 371 18.33 -0.51 -24.06
CA MET A 371 18.46 -1.44 -25.19
C MET A 371 19.87 -2.06 -25.34
N ASP A 372 20.90 -1.52 -24.67
CA ASP A 372 22.30 -1.95 -24.70
C ASP A 372 22.89 -2.32 -23.29
N ALA A 373 22.05 -2.61 -22.29
CA ALA A 373 22.51 -2.86 -20.92
C ALA A 373 23.43 -4.10 -20.82
N GLU A 374 23.06 -5.21 -21.46
CA GLU A 374 23.87 -6.44 -21.50
C GLU A 374 25.25 -6.20 -22.13
N ALA A 375 25.28 -5.57 -23.32
CA ALA A 375 26.51 -5.24 -24.02
C ALA A 375 27.41 -4.29 -23.22
N THR A 376 26.84 -3.40 -22.40
CA THR A 376 27.61 -2.49 -21.55
C THR A 376 28.20 -3.20 -20.33
N VAL A 377 27.44 -4.11 -19.71
CA VAL A 377 27.93 -4.94 -18.61
C VAL A 377 29.01 -5.89 -19.09
N ASP A 378 28.90 -6.48 -20.28
CA ASP A 378 29.97 -7.30 -20.85
C ASP A 378 31.27 -6.52 -21.01
N ARG A 379 31.22 -5.31 -21.58
CA ARG A 379 32.41 -4.45 -21.69
C ARG A 379 32.94 -4.00 -20.32
N TYR A 380 32.10 -3.97 -19.28
CA TYR A 380 32.52 -3.65 -17.91
C TYR A 380 33.22 -4.83 -17.24
N ILE A 381 32.71 -6.05 -17.43
CA ILE A 381 33.38 -7.28 -17.01
C ILE A 381 34.75 -7.39 -17.68
N ASP A 382 34.85 -7.10 -18.98
CA ASP A 382 36.14 -7.12 -19.67
C ASP A 382 37.12 -6.05 -19.16
N PHE A 383 36.61 -4.88 -18.74
CA PHE A 383 37.42 -3.87 -18.05
C PHE A 383 37.93 -4.36 -16.69
N LEU A 384 37.09 -5.05 -15.91
CA LEU A 384 37.47 -5.60 -14.61
C LEU A 384 38.52 -6.72 -14.72
N LYS A 385 38.53 -7.50 -15.80
CA LYS A 385 39.61 -8.50 -16.05
C LYS A 385 40.99 -7.85 -16.16
N GLY A 386 41.05 -6.61 -16.65
CA GLY A 386 42.30 -5.86 -16.83
C GLY A 386 42.62 -4.87 -15.70
N THR A 387 41.77 -4.76 -14.69
CA THR A 387 41.86 -3.73 -13.65
C THR A 387 41.83 -4.37 -12.26
N PRO A 388 42.80 -4.11 -11.37
CA PRO A 388 42.72 -4.58 -10.00
C PRO A 388 41.45 -4.07 -9.31
N PHE A 389 40.71 -4.97 -8.66
CA PHE A 389 39.51 -4.62 -7.89
C PHE A 389 39.37 -5.55 -6.68
N LYS A 390 38.54 -5.15 -5.72
CA LYS A 390 38.05 -6.02 -4.67
C LYS A 390 36.54 -5.93 -4.61
N ALA A 391 35.87 -7.06 -4.83
CA ALA A 391 34.43 -7.18 -4.74
C ALA A 391 34.01 -7.76 -3.40
N TYR A 392 32.91 -7.23 -2.87
CA TYR A 392 32.29 -7.62 -1.61
C TYR A 392 30.84 -7.99 -1.92
N TYR A 393 30.44 -9.20 -1.56
CA TYR A 393 29.09 -9.66 -1.84
C TYR A 393 28.62 -10.74 -0.88
N ASP A 394 27.31 -10.86 -0.71
CA ASP A 394 26.69 -12.00 -0.04
C ASP A 394 26.52 -13.18 -1.02
N GLU A 395 26.46 -14.41 -0.50
CA GLU A 395 26.31 -15.63 -1.30
C GLU A 395 25.16 -15.59 -2.34
N PRO A 396 23.95 -15.05 -2.03
CA PRO A 396 22.90 -14.93 -3.03
C PRO A 396 23.07 -13.76 -4.01
N LEU A 397 24.07 -12.88 -3.85
CA LEU A 397 24.26 -11.63 -4.60
C LEU A 397 23.07 -10.66 -4.46
N ASN A 398 22.51 -10.55 -3.24
CA ASN A 398 21.52 -9.52 -2.93
C ASN A 398 22.16 -8.14 -2.68
N CYS A 399 23.46 -8.09 -2.43
CA CYS A 399 24.29 -6.90 -2.33
C CYS A 399 25.65 -7.18 -2.98
N LEU A 400 26.05 -6.35 -3.94
CA LEU A 400 27.35 -6.41 -4.58
C LEU A 400 27.99 -5.03 -4.58
N ALA A 401 29.16 -4.92 -3.96
CA ALA A 401 30.00 -3.74 -4.00
C ALA A 401 31.33 -4.06 -4.67
N ILE A 402 31.80 -3.18 -5.55
CA ILE A 402 33.13 -3.30 -6.17
C ILE A 402 33.92 -2.05 -5.83
N VAL A 403 35.04 -2.24 -5.14
CA VAL A 403 35.98 -1.19 -4.77
C VAL A 403 37.21 -1.30 -5.65
N LEU A 404 37.61 -0.17 -6.21
CA LEU A 404 38.82 -0.06 -7.02
C LEU A 404 39.91 0.62 -6.17
N PRO A 405 41.11 0.04 -6.09
CA PRO A 405 42.22 0.63 -5.36
C PRO A 405 42.73 1.89 -6.06
N PRO A 406 43.52 2.73 -5.35
CA PRO A 406 44.19 3.89 -5.93
C PRO A 406 45.07 3.50 -7.13
N ASN A 407 45.16 4.38 -8.13
CA ASN A 407 46.07 4.25 -9.26
C ASN A 407 46.62 5.61 -9.69
N GLU A 408 47.46 5.68 -10.72
CA GLU A 408 48.08 6.94 -11.18
C GLU A 408 47.07 8.06 -11.48
N ASN A 409 45.82 7.72 -11.82
CA ASN A 409 44.74 8.66 -12.12
C ASN A 409 43.68 8.76 -11.00
N ARG A 410 43.81 8.01 -9.90
CA ARG A 410 42.86 7.99 -8.77
C ARG A 410 43.63 7.95 -7.47
N SER A 411 43.63 9.08 -6.76
CA SER A 411 44.32 9.24 -5.48
C SER A 411 43.71 8.39 -4.35
N HIS A 412 42.43 8.02 -4.44
CA HIS A 412 41.68 7.37 -3.37
C HIS A 412 41.01 6.07 -3.81
N PRO A 413 40.83 5.09 -2.90
CA PRO A 413 39.96 3.95 -3.15
C PRO A 413 38.55 4.43 -3.50
N THR A 414 38.00 3.88 -4.57
CA THR A 414 36.71 4.33 -5.13
C THR A 414 35.71 3.19 -5.13
N LEU A 415 34.52 3.41 -4.60
CA LEU A 415 33.39 2.50 -4.79
C LEU A 415 32.82 2.68 -6.20
N ALA A 416 33.15 1.75 -7.08
CA ALA A 416 32.81 1.80 -8.51
C ALA A 416 31.35 1.46 -8.78
N THR A 417 30.81 0.48 -8.05
CA THR A 417 29.38 0.13 -8.07
C THR A 417 28.98 -0.42 -6.71
N LEU A 418 27.75 -0.09 -6.31
CA LEU A 418 27.04 -0.71 -5.20
C LEU A 418 25.65 -1.06 -5.73
N THR A 419 25.45 -2.33 -6.03
CA THR A 419 24.18 -2.84 -6.55
C THR A 419 23.51 -3.66 -5.47
N VAL A 420 22.37 -3.18 -5.00
CA VAL A 420 21.66 -3.75 -3.86
C VAL A 420 20.20 -3.92 -4.21
N THR A 421 19.69 -5.07 -3.85
CA THR A 421 18.36 -5.51 -4.22
C THR A 421 17.38 -5.08 -3.14
N LYS A 422 16.07 -5.05 -3.43
CA LYS A 422 15.08 -4.70 -2.40
C LYS A 422 15.20 -5.60 -1.16
N GLU A 423 15.42 -6.90 -1.38
CA GLU A 423 15.66 -7.84 -0.29
C GLU A 423 16.96 -7.51 0.45
N GLY A 424 18.06 -7.22 -0.25
CA GLY A 424 19.34 -6.82 0.36
C GLY A 424 19.26 -5.55 1.22
N TRP A 425 18.45 -4.57 0.81
CA TRP A 425 18.18 -3.36 1.58
C TRP A 425 17.35 -3.65 2.85
N LEU A 426 16.36 -4.53 2.77
CA LEU A 426 15.48 -4.92 3.88
C LEU A 426 16.15 -5.91 4.84
N SER A 427 17.06 -6.74 4.32
CA SER A 427 17.81 -7.73 5.09
C SER A 427 19.08 -7.16 5.67
N ASN A 428 19.29 -5.82 5.68
CA ASN A 428 20.45 -5.14 6.27
C ASN A 428 21.81 -5.72 5.80
N VAL A 429 21.87 -6.40 4.65
CA VAL A 429 23.12 -6.98 4.10
C VAL A 429 24.04 -5.85 3.61
N THR A 430 23.47 -4.73 3.17
CA THR A 430 24.21 -3.53 2.78
C THR A 430 25.09 -3.00 3.92
N GLU A 431 24.60 -3.03 5.16
CA GLU A 431 25.36 -2.61 6.34
C GLU A 431 26.59 -3.49 6.54
N ASN A 432 26.43 -4.81 6.47
CA ASN A 432 27.52 -5.77 6.62
C ASN A 432 28.58 -5.57 5.54
N VAL A 433 28.14 -5.45 4.28
CA VAL A 433 29.05 -5.21 3.14
C VAL A 433 29.79 -3.89 3.31
N PHE A 434 29.11 -2.82 3.70
CA PHE A 434 29.77 -1.51 3.88
C PHE A 434 30.71 -1.49 5.09
N HIS A 435 30.39 -2.22 6.16
CA HIS A 435 31.29 -2.40 7.31
C HIS A 435 32.57 -3.14 6.91
N ALA A 436 32.44 -4.22 6.13
CA ALA A 436 33.58 -4.95 5.58
C ALA A 436 34.45 -4.07 4.68
N ILE A 437 33.84 -3.21 3.85
CA ILE A 437 34.56 -2.21 3.04
C ILE A 437 35.30 -1.22 3.94
N LYS A 438 34.65 -0.68 4.97
CA LYS A 438 35.26 0.31 5.88
C LYS A 438 36.45 -0.25 6.66
N LYS A 439 36.40 -1.54 7.00
CA LYS A 439 37.51 -2.26 7.65
C LYS A 439 38.74 -2.38 6.74
N ASP A 440 38.53 -2.69 5.46
CA ASP A 440 39.61 -2.85 4.49
C ASP A 440 40.12 -1.53 3.90
N HIS A 441 39.22 -0.55 3.79
CA HIS A 441 39.45 0.76 3.19
C HIS A 441 39.02 1.85 4.17
N PRO A 442 39.93 2.32 5.05
CA PRO A 442 39.64 3.40 6.00
C PRO A 442 39.34 4.75 5.34
N LYS A 443 39.71 4.91 4.06
CA LYS A 443 39.34 6.05 3.21
C LYS A 443 38.62 5.54 1.97
N LEU A 444 37.51 6.16 1.61
CA LEU A 444 36.73 5.79 0.41
C LEU A 444 36.01 6.99 -0.17
N VAL A 445 35.90 7.01 -1.50
CA VAL A 445 35.14 8.02 -2.26
C VAL A 445 34.11 7.33 -3.16
N TRP A 446 32.91 7.90 -3.28
CA TRP A 446 31.88 7.39 -4.18
C TRP A 446 30.90 8.47 -4.65
N THR A 447 30.15 8.17 -5.71
CA THR A 447 29.19 9.13 -6.31
C THR A 447 27.80 8.52 -6.47
N VAL A 448 26.77 9.24 -6.05
CA VAL A 448 25.35 8.83 -6.07
C VAL A 448 24.53 9.84 -6.90
N SER A 449 23.36 9.44 -7.38
CA SER A 449 22.44 10.33 -8.10
C SER A 449 21.63 11.09 -7.06
N GLU A 450 21.31 12.36 -7.29
CA GLU A 450 20.37 13.06 -6.39
C GLU A 450 18.96 12.47 -6.44
N GLU A 451 18.65 11.72 -7.51
CA GLU A 451 17.37 11.01 -7.69
C GLU A 451 17.35 9.60 -7.05
N ASP A 452 18.44 9.18 -6.39
CA ASP A 452 18.52 7.86 -5.76
C ASP A 452 17.58 7.75 -4.55
N GLU A 453 16.78 6.68 -4.49
CA GLU A 453 15.79 6.47 -3.43
C GLU A 453 16.41 6.29 -2.04
N ASN A 454 17.69 5.91 -1.96
CA ASN A 454 18.41 5.59 -0.73
C ASN A 454 19.42 6.68 -0.33
N LEU A 455 19.29 7.91 -0.84
CA LEU A 455 20.26 8.98 -0.62
C LEU A 455 20.53 9.25 0.87
N THR A 456 19.50 9.21 1.73
CA THR A 456 19.63 9.39 3.19
C THR A 456 20.58 8.39 3.83
N TRP A 457 20.62 7.15 3.33
CA TRP A 457 21.53 6.12 3.84
C TRP A 457 22.98 6.46 3.53
N PHE A 458 23.28 6.98 2.34
CA PHE A 458 24.63 7.41 1.99
C PHE A 458 25.11 8.60 2.82
N PHE A 459 24.20 9.51 3.19
CA PHE A 459 24.51 10.59 4.14
C PHE A 459 24.90 10.06 5.52
N ASP A 460 24.22 9.03 6.03
CA ASP A 460 24.54 8.41 7.33
C ASP A 460 25.93 7.74 7.34
N LYS A 461 26.38 7.21 6.19
CA LYS A 461 27.67 6.50 6.10
C LYS A 461 28.87 7.38 5.79
N ALA A 462 28.66 8.61 5.36
CA ALA A 462 29.72 9.51 4.93
C ALA A 462 30.11 10.49 6.04
N ASP A 463 31.39 10.86 6.08
CA ASP A 463 31.85 11.96 6.94
C ASP A 463 31.58 13.33 6.27
N GLY A 464 31.45 13.34 4.94
CA GLY A 464 31.14 14.54 4.18
C GLY A 464 30.54 14.25 2.80
N SER A 465 29.92 15.28 2.21
CA SER A 465 29.32 15.18 0.89
C SER A 465 29.37 16.50 0.11
N PHE A 466 29.29 16.45 -1.21
CA PHE A 466 29.28 17.62 -2.10
C PHE A 466 28.35 17.40 -3.30
N SER A 467 27.42 18.33 -3.54
CA SER A 467 26.41 18.26 -4.62
C SER A 467 26.85 19.07 -5.84
N SER A 468 26.69 18.50 -7.04
CA SER A 468 26.91 19.22 -8.30
C SER A 468 26.19 18.57 -9.49
N LYS A 469 25.50 19.37 -10.30
CA LYS A 469 24.87 18.97 -11.58
C LYS A 469 23.98 17.71 -11.48
N GLY A 470 23.19 17.58 -10.41
CA GLY A 470 22.26 16.45 -10.20
C GLY A 470 22.92 15.16 -9.70
N ASN A 471 24.16 15.24 -9.19
CA ASN A 471 24.86 14.10 -8.59
C ASN A 471 25.47 14.54 -7.26
N GLN A 472 25.63 13.57 -6.36
CA GLN A 472 26.23 13.74 -5.05
C GLN A 472 27.55 12.98 -4.96
N LEU A 473 28.61 13.65 -4.52
CA LEU A 473 29.88 13.06 -4.10
C LEU A 473 29.85 12.81 -2.60
N PHE A 474 30.36 11.66 -2.16
CA PHE A 474 30.47 11.27 -0.76
C PHE A 474 31.87 10.73 -0.45
N TRP A 475 32.30 10.91 0.79
CA TRP A 475 33.57 10.36 1.29
C TRP A 475 33.52 10.06 2.79
N TYR A 476 34.46 9.23 3.24
CA TYR A 476 34.82 9.09 4.65
C TYR A 476 36.35 8.93 4.79
N GLY A 477 36.89 9.29 5.97
CA GLY A 477 38.30 9.16 6.32
C GLY A 477 39.26 10.15 5.65
N ILE A 478 38.74 11.22 5.03
CA ILE A 478 39.53 12.26 4.36
C ILE A 478 39.38 13.57 5.12
N ASP A 479 40.41 13.90 5.91
CA ASP A 479 40.39 15.09 6.77
C ASP A 479 41.17 16.29 6.18
N ASN A 480 41.88 16.09 5.06
CA ASN A 480 42.72 17.13 4.45
C ASN A 480 41.91 18.01 3.49
N LEU A 481 41.76 19.29 3.83
CA LEU A 481 41.04 20.30 3.03
C LEU A 481 41.60 20.50 1.62
N GLN A 482 42.92 20.38 1.42
CA GLN A 482 43.53 20.52 0.10
C GLN A 482 43.21 19.33 -0.79
N GLU A 483 43.20 18.13 -0.22
CA GLU A 483 42.85 16.89 -0.89
C GLU A 483 41.36 16.88 -1.29
N LEU A 484 40.48 17.37 -0.42
CA LEU A 484 39.06 17.58 -0.71
C LEU A 484 38.82 18.66 -1.78
N GLY A 485 39.63 19.72 -1.79
CA GLY A 485 39.56 20.76 -2.82
C GLY A 485 39.78 20.19 -4.23
N VAL A 486 40.84 19.40 -4.41
CA VAL A 486 41.12 18.73 -5.70
C VAL A 486 39.97 17.78 -6.08
N LEU A 487 39.47 16.99 -5.13
CA LEU A 487 38.40 16.02 -5.36
C LEU A 487 37.08 16.70 -5.78
N THR A 488 36.73 17.81 -5.14
CA THR A 488 35.50 18.58 -5.44
C THR A 488 35.62 19.37 -6.73
N ASP A 489 36.81 19.88 -7.07
CA ASP A 489 37.07 20.53 -8.36
C ASP A 489 36.97 19.54 -9.53
N GLU A 490 37.55 18.34 -9.41
CA GLU A 490 37.41 17.27 -10.39
C GLU A 490 35.94 16.84 -10.55
N PHE A 491 35.20 16.72 -9.44
CA PHE A 491 33.77 16.42 -9.48
C PHE A 491 32.94 17.53 -10.12
N ASN A 492 33.25 18.79 -9.87
CA ASN A 492 32.55 19.91 -10.52
C ASN A 492 32.79 19.94 -12.03
N ALA A 493 34.02 19.62 -12.46
CA ALA A 493 34.37 19.56 -13.87
C ALA A 493 33.67 18.38 -14.57
N HIS A 494 33.70 17.19 -13.97
CA HIS A 494 33.36 15.93 -14.66
C HIS A 494 32.11 15.21 -14.12
N GLY A 495 31.54 15.65 -13.00
CA GLY A 495 30.42 14.99 -12.31
C GLY A 495 30.75 13.54 -11.98
N ARG A 496 29.80 12.62 -12.21
CA ARG A 496 30.02 11.17 -12.09
C ARG A 496 31.12 10.62 -13.02
N ALA A 497 31.48 11.35 -14.07
CA ALA A 497 32.55 10.94 -14.98
C ALA A 497 33.96 11.29 -14.46
N MET A 498 34.09 11.92 -13.29
CA MET A 498 35.41 12.12 -12.65
C MET A 498 36.10 10.77 -12.37
N LEU A 499 35.30 9.73 -12.15
CA LEU A 499 35.77 8.36 -11.97
C LEU A 499 36.05 7.65 -13.32
N GLY A 500 35.94 8.34 -14.46
CA GLY A 500 36.23 7.83 -15.79
C GLY A 500 35.37 6.61 -16.20
N ASP A 501 35.99 5.67 -16.91
CA ASP A 501 35.39 4.39 -17.33
C ASP A 501 35.27 3.37 -16.18
N SER A 502 35.68 3.76 -14.97
CA SER A 502 35.63 2.89 -13.80
C SER A 502 34.25 2.86 -13.12
N ASN A 503 33.41 3.86 -13.38
CA ASN A 503 32.03 3.90 -12.91
C ASN A 503 31.07 3.31 -13.96
N LEU A 504 30.47 2.15 -13.65
CA LEU A 504 29.52 1.44 -14.52
C LEU A 504 28.32 2.33 -14.90
N GLU A 505 27.85 3.16 -13.98
CA GLU A 505 26.72 4.07 -14.16
C GLU A 505 27.01 5.14 -15.23
N ALA A 506 28.25 5.66 -15.25
CA ALA A 506 28.70 6.62 -16.24
C ALA A 506 28.84 5.99 -17.64
N ARG A 507 29.13 4.68 -17.73
CA ARG A 507 29.20 3.94 -19.01
C ARG A 507 27.81 3.67 -19.59
N LEU A 508 26.87 3.25 -18.75
CA LEU A 508 25.48 3.00 -19.16
C LEU A 508 24.82 4.27 -19.71
N ARG A 509 25.03 5.42 -19.06
CA ARG A 509 24.50 6.70 -19.53
C ARG A 509 25.12 7.14 -20.87
N ARG A 510 26.44 6.96 -21.06
CA ARG A 510 27.12 7.24 -22.34
C ARG A 510 26.64 6.32 -23.46
N ALA A 511 26.43 5.04 -23.18
CA ALA A 511 25.85 4.10 -24.13
C ALA A 511 24.45 4.56 -24.54
N ALA A 512 23.56 4.84 -23.59
CA ALA A 512 22.21 5.35 -23.86
C ALA A 512 22.20 6.66 -24.67
N GLN A 513 23.14 7.58 -24.41
CA GLN A 513 23.32 8.82 -25.18
C GLN A 513 23.85 8.60 -26.60
N THR A 514 24.59 7.52 -26.83
CA THR A 514 25.15 7.18 -28.15
C THR A 514 24.12 6.46 -29.00
N SER A 515 23.34 5.54 -28.41
CA SER A 515 22.23 4.84 -29.08
C SER A 515 21.15 5.83 -29.55
N SER A 516 20.84 6.84 -28.73
CA SER A 516 19.93 7.93 -29.09
C SER A 516 20.47 8.88 -30.18
N ARG A 517 21.80 9.02 -30.33
CA ARG A 517 22.42 9.76 -31.44
C ARG A 517 22.39 8.97 -32.76
N ASN A 518 22.62 7.67 -32.73
CA ASN A 518 22.61 6.82 -33.93
C ASN A 518 21.20 6.64 -34.53
N LEU A 519 20.15 6.62 -33.70
CA LEU A 519 18.75 6.59 -34.15
C LEU A 519 18.33 7.83 -34.95
N ASN A 520 18.99 8.98 -34.74
CA ASN A 520 18.73 10.22 -35.49
C ASN A 520 19.51 10.35 -36.81
N GLN A 521 20.44 9.42 -37.12
CA GLN A 521 21.24 9.45 -38.36
C GLN A 521 20.86 8.37 -39.39
N SER A 522 19.97 7.42 -39.07
CA SER A 522 19.57 6.35 -39.98
C SER A 522 18.16 6.53 -40.53
N SER A 523 17.95 7.56 -41.36
CA SER A 523 16.81 7.58 -42.30
C SER A 523 17.17 8.28 -43.61
N THR A 524 18.19 7.77 -44.30
CA THR A 524 18.37 7.96 -45.75
C THR A 524 19.05 6.71 -46.32
N PRO A 525 18.35 5.85 -47.09
CA PRO A 525 18.97 4.68 -47.69
C PRO A 525 19.65 5.06 -49.01
N ALA A 526 20.99 5.03 -49.02
CA ALA A 526 21.77 5.10 -50.25
C ALA A 526 21.99 3.67 -50.79
N GLN A 527 21.10 3.22 -51.66
CA GLN A 527 21.37 2.11 -52.57
C GLN A 527 22.33 2.60 -53.67
N ALA A 528 23.55 2.06 -53.71
CA ALA A 528 24.45 2.21 -54.82
C ALA A 528 24.35 0.98 -55.74
N ARG A 529 23.74 1.15 -56.91
CA ARG A 529 24.07 0.40 -58.14
C ARG A 529 24.25 1.39 -59.28
N GLY A 530 25.29 1.14 -60.07
CA GLY A 530 25.87 2.11 -60.99
C GLY A 530 25.23 2.22 -62.38
N PHE A 531 25.81 3.18 -63.11
CA PHE A 531 25.71 3.53 -64.52
C PHE A 531 24.57 4.45 -65.00
N SER A 532 25.01 5.68 -65.39
CA SER A 532 24.87 6.30 -66.74
C SER A 532 23.44 6.38 -67.32
N THR A 533 22.86 7.51 -67.77
CA THR A 533 23.41 8.65 -68.52
C THR A 533 22.28 9.69 -68.73
N MET A 534 22.67 10.96 -68.88
CA MET A 534 22.06 12.00 -69.75
C MET A 534 20.56 12.37 -69.61
N ALA A 535 20.32 13.62 -69.16
CA ALA A 535 19.83 14.75 -70.00
C ALA A 535 18.72 15.61 -69.37
N ARG A 536 18.99 16.92 -69.39
CA ARG A 536 18.08 18.07 -69.60
C ARG A 536 17.07 18.47 -68.49
N ARG A 537 17.51 19.49 -67.73
CA ARG A 537 16.77 20.73 -67.36
C ARG A 537 16.05 21.37 -68.58
N PRO A 538 15.10 22.34 -68.47
CA PRO A 538 15.03 23.42 -67.45
C PRO A 538 13.61 23.92 -67.02
N THR A 539 13.47 24.41 -65.77
CA THR A 539 13.21 25.82 -65.33
C THR A 539 11.75 26.31 -65.25
N TRP A 540 11.33 26.73 -64.05
CA TRP A 540 11.12 28.15 -63.74
C TRP A 540 11.39 28.44 -62.25
N ALA A 541 11.97 29.62 -62.02
CA ALA A 541 12.65 30.16 -60.85
C ALA A 541 11.70 30.90 -59.86
N PRO A 542 12.16 31.91 -59.08
CA PRO A 542 12.81 31.78 -57.77
C PRO A 542 12.18 32.70 -56.69
N ALA A 543 12.64 32.58 -55.44
CA ALA A 543 13.25 33.69 -54.67
C ALA A 543 13.40 33.31 -53.19
N ALA A 544 14.62 33.48 -52.70
CA ALA A 544 15.03 33.27 -51.33
C ALA A 544 14.65 34.46 -50.43
N ALA A 545 14.41 34.18 -49.15
CA ALA A 545 14.81 35.07 -48.07
C ALA A 545 15.29 34.22 -46.90
N ALA A 546 16.52 34.47 -46.48
CA ALA A 546 17.23 33.77 -45.43
C ALA A 546 17.04 34.44 -44.07
N LEU A 547 17.09 33.60 -43.04
CA LEU A 547 17.63 33.83 -41.69
C LEU A 547 16.87 34.73 -40.70
N SER A 548 16.34 34.09 -39.65
CA SER A 548 16.54 34.52 -38.27
C SER A 548 16.40 33.32 -37.33
N GLY A 549 17.45 33.02 -36.58
CA GLY A 549 17.46 31.96 -35.59
C GLY A 549 16.42 32.18 -34.49
N LYS A 550 15.74 31.10 -34.10
CA LYS A 550 15.07 30.99 -32.80
C LYS A 550 15.50 29.69 -32.14
N ARG A 551 16.05 29.85 -30.94
CA ARG A 551 16.33 28.80 -29.95
C ARG A 551 15.10 27.91 -29.81
N THR A 552 15.20 26.64 -30.19
CA THR A 552 14.20 25.63 -29.87
C THR A 552 14.53 25.07 -28.48
N PHE A 553 13.69 25.42 -27.51
CA PHE A 553 13.62 24.74 -26.23
C PHE A 553 13.32 23.26 -26.48
N ALA A 554 14.10 22.37 -25.87
CA ALA A 554 13.79 20.95 -25.83
C ALA A 554 12.50 20.77 -25.01
N THR A 555 11.39 20.50 -25.70
CA THR A 555 10.15 20.06 -25.06
C THR A 555 10.29 18.59 -24.70
N TYR A 556 10.09 18.27 -23.43
CA TYR A 556 9.87 16.91 -22.92
C TYR A 556 8.88 16.17 -23.84
N THR A 557 9.35 15.14 -24.55
CA THR A 557 8.48 14.25 -25.31
C THR A 557 7.71 13.40 -24.31
N THR A 558 6.44 13.71 -24.13
CA THR A 558 5.51 12.90 -23.32
C THR A 558 5.25 11.55 -24.00
N THR A 559 5.29 10.46 -23.23
CA THR A 559 5.01 9.10 -23.69
C THR A 559 3.52 8.83 -23.87
N ASN A 560 2.66 9.72 -23.37
CA ASN A 560 1.21 9.65 -23.56
C ASN A 560 0.85 9.98 -25.03
N PRO A 561 0.18 9.09 -25.77
CA PRO A 561 -0.19 9.31 -27.17
C PRO A 561 -1.24 10.41 -27.36
N ASN A 562 -1.93 10.82 -26.28
CA ASN A 562 -2.93 11.87 -26.27
C ASN A 562 -2.75 12.71 -25.00
N PRO A 563 -1.70 13.53 -24.90
CA PRO A 563 -1.40 14.28 -23.68
C PRO A 563 -2.42 15.40 -23.43
N PRO A 564 -2.70 15.76 -22.17
CA PRO A 564 -3.66 16.82 -21.88
C PRO A 564 -3.18 18.17 -22.38
N LEU A 565 -4.12 18.95 -22.91
CA LEU A 565 -3.82 20.23 -23.55
C LEU A 565 -3.52 21.34 -22.52
N GLY A 566 -3.95 21.15 -21.27
CA GLY A 566 -3.75 22.11 -20.18
C GLY A 566 -4.33 23.49 -20.52
N LYS A 567 -3.66 24.56 -20.07
CA LYS A 567 -4.07 25.95 -20.38
C LYS A 567 -3.95 26.32 -21.87
N LYS A 568 -3.27 25.50 -22.68
CA LYS A 568 -3.09 25.78 -24.12
C LYS A 568 -4.39 25.67 -24.91
N ASN A 569 -5.41 25.02 -24.35
CA ASN A 569 -6.75 24.92 -24.94
C ASN A 569 -7.71 26.04 -24.52
N ALA A 570 -7.30 26.91 -23.59
CA ALA A 570 -8.13 28.02 -23.16
C ALA A 570 -8.13 29.10 -24.24
N SER A 571 -9.16 29.10 -25.09
CA SER A 571 -9.42 30.08 -26.15
C SER A 571 -10.63 30.96 -25.85
N ASN A 572 -11.46 30.58 -24.86
CA ASN A 572 -12.66 31.29 -24.45
C ASN A 572 -12.54 31.78 -23.00
N ASP A 573 -12.78 33.07 -22.78
CA ASP A 573 -12.74 33.74 -21.48
C ASP A 573 -14.10 34.36 -21.09
N VAL A 574 -15.15 34.12 -21.88
CA VAL A 574 -16.51 34.61 -21.64
C VAL A 574 -17.38 33.49 -21.08
N PRO A 575 -18.14 33.70 -19.97
CA PRO A 575 -18.96 32.65 -19.40
C PRO A 575 -20.00 32.06 -20.36
N SER A 576 -19.99 30.74 -20.53
CA SER A 576 -20.96 30.00 -21.35
C SER A 576 -22.27 29.76 -20.61
N ARG A 577 -23.38 29.94 -21.32
CA ARG A 577 -24.75 29.72 -20.85
C ARG A 577 -25.13 28.26 -21.06
N VAL A 578 -25.41 27.55 -19.97
CA VAL A 578 -25.69 26.11 -19.97
C VAL A 578 -27.17 25.86 -19.68
N ALA A 579 -27.80 24.94 -20.41
CA ALA A 579 -29.11 24.39 -20.07
C ALA A 579 -29.00 22.91 -19.71
N LEU A 580 -29.57 22.50 -18.57
CA LEU A 580 -29.59 21.13 -18.10
C LEU A 580 -31.00 20.54 -18.19
N ILE A 581 -31.19 19.57 -19.08
CA ILE A 581 -32.47 18.87 -19.26
C ILE A 581 -32.40 17.53 -18.53
N GLY A 582 -33.24 17.32 -17.50
CA GLY A 582 -33.22 16.10 -16.68
C GLY A 582 -32.47 16.21 -15.36
N ALA A 583 -32.53 17.37 -14.70
CA ALA A 583 -31.68 17.69 -13.55
C ALA A 583 -32.01 17.01 -12.22
N ARG A 584 -33.08 16.22 -12.14
CA ARG A 584 -33.55 15.56 -10.89
C ARG A 584 -32.63 14.42 -10.43
N GLY A 585 -32.00 13.71 -11.36
CA GLY A 585 -31.20 12.53 -11.03
C GLY A 585 -29.93 12.88 -10.25
N TYR A 586 -29.32 11.89 -9.58
CA TYR A 586 -28.08 12.07 -8.82
C TYR A 586 -26.94 12.68 -9.67
N THR A 587 -26.82 12.27 -10.94
CA THR A 587 -25.85 12.85 -11.88
C THR A 587 -26.15 14.32 -12.19
N GLY A 588 -27.42 14.68 -12.38
CA GLY A 588 -27.83 16.05 -12.64
C GLY A 588 -27.50 16.97 -11.46
N GLN A 589 -27.76 16.51 -10.23
CA GLN A 589 -27.40 17.23 -9.01
C GLN A 589 -25.89 17.39 -8.86
N ALA A 590 -25.10 16.33 -9.09
CA ALA A 590 -23.64 16.41 -9.05
C ALA A 590 -23.09 17.39 -10.10
N LEU A 591 -23.68 17.43 -11.30
CA LEU A 591 -23.29 18.39 -12.33
C LEU A 591 -23.65 19.83 -11.94
N ILE A 592 -24.82 20.07 -11.33
CA ILE A 592 -25.20 21.41 -10.84
C ILE A 592 -24.17 21.94 -9.82
N GLU A 593 -23.73 21.10 -8.89
CA GLU A 593 -22.70 21.46 -7.91
C GLU A 593 -21.38 21.86 -8.59
N MET A 594 -20.94 21.09 -9.59
CA MET A 594 -19.74 21.41 -10.36
C MET A 594 -19.88 22.69 -11.20
N LEU A 595 -21.04 22.89 -11.84
CA LEU A 595 -21.33 24.12 -12.58
C LEU A 595 -21.40 25.34 -11.66
N ASN A 596 -21.82 25.18 -10.40
CA ASN A 596 -21.78 26.26 -9.41
C ASN A 596 -20.33 26.67 -9.10
N ALA A 597 -19.40 25.71 -9.02
CA ALA A 597 -17.99 25.97 -8.75
C ALA A 597 -17.19 26.46 -9.97
N HIS A 598 -17.63 26.18 -11.19
CA HIS A 598 -16.87 26.50 -12.42
C HIS A 598 -16.87 28.01 -12.74
N PRO A 599 -15.72 28.69 -12.91
CA PRO A 599 -15.69 30.15 -13.08
C PRO A 599 -16.45 30.66 -14.32
N ASN A 600 -16.34 29.94 -15.45
CA ASN A 600 -16.86 30.39 -16.75
C ASN A 600 -18.09 29.61 -17.24
N MET A 601 -18.88 29.01 -16.34
CA MET A 601 -20.14 28.38 -16.71
C MET A 601 -21.30 28.91 -15.86
N ASP A 602 -22.37 29.31 -16.55
CA ASP A 602 -23.57 29.91 -15.98
C ASP A 602 -24.80 29.07 -16.38
N LEU A 603 -25.39 28.39 -15.41
CA LEU A 603 -26.54 27.50 -15.60
C LEU A 603 -27.78 28.36 -15.77
N ARG A 604 -28.34 28.46 -16.98
CA ARG A 604 -29.48 29.33 -17.28
C ARG A 604 -30.83 28.66 -17.08
N HIS A 605 -30.95 27.42 -17.53
CA HIS A 605 -32.20 26.68 -17.51
C HIS A 605 -31.98 25.29 -16.94
N VAL A 606 -32.95 24.84 -16.16
CA VAL A 606 -32.94 23.51 -15.52
C VAL A 606 -34.32 22.91 -15.68
N SER A 607 -34.42 21.84 -16.48
CA SER A 607 -35.70 21.19 -16.77
C SER A 607 -35.90 19.92 -15.93
N SER A 608 -37.04 19.83 -15.26
CA SER A 608 -37.53 18.65 -14.53
C SER A 608 -39.05 18.66 -14.49
N ARG A 609 -39.68 17.64 -15.08
CA ARG A 609 -41.14 17.47 -15.06
C ARG A 609 -41.74 17.42 -13.65
N GLU A 610 -41.05 16.78 -12.71
CA GLU A 610 -41.54 16.55 -11.35
C GLU A 610 -41.30 17.74 -10.42
N LEU A 611 -40.23 18.50 -10.66
CA LEU A 611 -39.82 19.61 -9.80
C LEU A 611 -40.24 20.97 -10.37
N ALA A 612 -40.91 21.00 -11.52
CA ALA A 612 -41.31 22.24 -12.19
C ALA A 612 -42.02 23.21 -11.23
N GLY A 613 -41.57 24.46 -11.20
CA GLY A 613 -42.05 25.51 -10.29
C GLY A 613 -41.35 25.57 -8.93
N GLN A 614 -40.49 24.59 -8.58
CA GLN A 614 -39.69 24.64 -7.35
C GLN A 614 -38.37 25.37 -7.57
N LYS A 615 -37.86 26.05 -6.54
CA LYS A 615 -36.55 26.71 -6.58
C LYS A 615 -35.43 25.66 -6.58
N LEU A 616 -34.41 25.88 -7.40
CA LEU A 616 -33.20 25.06 -7.40
C LEU A 616 -32.36 25.39 -6.16
N GLU A 617 -32.12 24.38 -5.33
CA GLU A 617 -31.21 24.47 -4.18
C GLU A 617 -29.77 24.10 -4.60
N GLY A 618 -28.77 24.67 -3.92
CA GLY A 618 -27.35 24.35 -4.15
C GLY A 618 -26.67 25.10 -5.30
N TYR A 619 -27.39 25.97 -6.03
CA TYR A 619 -26.82 26.87 -7.04
C TYR A 619 -26.88 28.32 -6.56
N THR A 620 -25.72 28.97 -6.48
CA THR A 620 -25.55 30.27 -5.80
C THR A 620 -25.36 31.46 -6.74
N LYS A 621 -25.00 31.21 -8.00
CA LYS A 621 -24.73 32.28 -8.98
C LYS A 621 -25.97 33.05 -9.43
N ARG A 622 -27.15 32.44 -9.29
CA ARG A 622 -28.46 33.01 -9.63
C ARG A 622 -29.57 32.18 -9.02
N GLU A 623 -30.73 32.80 -8.85
CA GLU A 623 -31.95 32.08 -8.51
C GLU A 623 -32.53 31.44 -9.78
N ILE A 624 -32.70 30.12 -9.74
CA ILE A 624 -33.27 29.33 -10.84
C ILE A 624 -34.48 28.59 -10.30
N THR A 625 -35.53 28.53 -11.10
CA THR A 625 -36.69 27.67 -10.85
C THR A 625 -36.66 26.52 -11.85
N TYR A 626 -36.97 25.31 -11.40
CA TYR A 626 -37.11 24.18 -12.31
C TYR A 626 -38.24 24.45 -13.32
N GLU A 627 -37.95 24.21 -14.59
CA GLU A 627 -38.88 24.38 -15.70
C GLU A 627 -39.34 23.01 -16.21
N ASN A 628 -40.39 22.98 -17.04
CA ASN A 628 -40.76 21.81 -17.82
C ASN A 628 -40.65 22.17 -19.30
N LEU A 629 -39.40 22.32 -19.77
CA LEU A 629 -39.13 22.73 -21.15
C LEU A 629 -39.64 21.69 -22.15
N SER A 630 -40.53 22.10 -23.04
CA SER A 630 -40.96 21.30 -24.20
C SER A 630 -39.94 21.38 -25.35
N PRO A 631 -39.95 20.43 -26.30
CA PRO A 631 -39.14 20.53 -27.52
C PRO A 631 -39.33 21.86 -28.26
N ASP A 632 -40.55 22.37 -28.39
CA ASP A 632 -40.83 23.66 -29.03
C ASP A 632 -40.15 24.83 -28.30
N GLN A 633 -40.16 24.83 -26.96
CA GLN A 633 -39.48 25.85 -26.16
C GLN A 633 -37.96 25.76 -26.33
N VAL A 634 -37.40 24.55 -26.45
CA VAL A 634 -35.98 24.34 -26.74
C VAL A 634 -35.62 24.89 -28.12
N THR A 635 -36.45 24.64 -29.15
CA THR A 635 -36.28 25.22 -30.48
C THR A 635 -36.23 26.75 -30.43
N GLU A 636 -37.14 27.39 -29.68
CA GLU A 636 -37.17 28.85 -29.55
C GLU A 636 -35.98 29.43 -28.78
N LEU A 637 -35.47 28.72 -27.76
CA LEU A 637 -34.26 29.12 -27.03
C LEU A 637 -33.00 29.00 -27.90
N GLU A 638 -32.90 27.94 -28.70
CA GLU A 638 -31.78 27.75 -29.64
C GLU A 638 -31.79 28.82 -30.74
N LYS A 639 -32.95 29.12 -31.36
CA LYS A 639 -33.07 30.18 -32.37
C LYS A 639 -32.63 31.55 -31.86
N LYS A 640 -32.91 31.84 -30.58
CA LYS A 640 -32.49 33.10 -29.93
C LYS A 640 -31.00 33.13 -29.58
N GLY A 641 -30.27 32.03 -29.79
CA GLY A 641 -28.88 31.88 -29.33
C GLY A 641 -28.76 32.11 -27.83
N ALA A 642 -29.75 31.67 -27.04
CA ALA A 642 -29.81 31.91 -25.60
C ALA A 642 -28.89 30.97 -24.80
N ILE A 643 -28.49 29.84 -25.40
CA ILE A 643 -27.78 28.73 -24.77
C ILE A 643 -26.58 28.34 -25.62
N ASP A 644 -25.41 28.26 -24.97
CA ASP A 644 -24.15 27.87 -25.62
C ASP A 644 -23.90 26.35 -25.47
N CYS A 645 -24.47 25.72 -24.44
CA CYS A 645 -24.36 24.28 -24.23
C CYS A 645 -25.63 23.65 -23.65
N TRP A 646 -26.13 22.61 -24.31
CA TRP A 646 -27.23 21.77 -23.83
C TRP A 646 -26.69 20.47 -23.25
N VAL A 647 -27.07 20.16 -22.00
CA VAL A 647 -26.77 18.88 -21.36
C VAL A 647 -28.05 18.07 -21.23
N MET A 648 -28.07 16.89 -21.86
CA MET A 648 -29.17 15.93 -21.80
C MET A 648 -28.88 14.88 -20.71
N ALA A 649 -29.38 15.14 -19.50
CA ALA A 649 -29.33 14.23 -18.36
C ALA A 649 -30.63 13.40 -18.26
N LEU A 650 -31.08 12.86 -19.38
CA LEU A 650 -32.34 12.14 -19.51
C LEU A 650 -32.14 10.61 -19.49
N PRO A 651 -33.19 9.82 -19.17
CA PRO A 651 -33.16 8.38 -19.36
C PRO A 651 -32.94 8.00 -20.83
N ASN A 652 -32.43 6.79 -21.06
CA ASN A 652 -32.28 6.23 -22.41
C ASN A 652 -33.61 6.22 -23.17
N GLY A 653 -33.57 6.58 -24.45
CA GLY A 653 -34.69 6.65 -25.38
C GLY A 653 -35.48 7.96 -25.33
N VAL A 654 -35.08 8.93 -24.50
CA VAL A 654 -35.85 10.16 -24.26
C VAL A 654 -35.19 11.39 -24.88
N CYS A 655 -33.91 11.34 -25.26
CA CYS A 655 -33.19 12.51 -25.76
C CYS A 655 -33.67 12.96 -27.15
N LYS A 656 -34.10 12.03 -28.00
CA LYS A 656 -34.37 12.25 -29.43
C LYS A 656 -35.23 13.50 -29.75
N PRO A 657 -36.39 13.75 -29.12
CA PRO A 657 -37.22 14.92 -29.45
C PRO A 657 -36.51 16.26 -29.19
N TYR A 658 -35.66 16.35 -28.18
CA TYR A 658 -34.91 17.56 -27.86
C TYR A 658 -33.75 17.78 -28.84
N ILE A 659 -33.10 16.71 -29.28
CA ILE A 659 -32.05 16.77 -30.31
C ILE A 659 -32.62 17.22 -31.65
N GLU A 660 -33.77 16.68 -32.04
CA GLU A 660 -34.48 17.08 -33.27
C GLU A 660 -34.91 18.56 -33.21
N ALA A 661 -35.44 19.01 -32.07
CA ALA A 661 -35.79 20.41 -31.83
C ALA A 661 -34.61 21.39 -32.01
N ILE A 662 -33.42 21.03 -31.50
CA ILE A 662 -32.19 21.83 -31.68
C ILE A 662 -31.74 21.79 -33.15
N ALA A 663 -31.78 20.62 -33.80
CA ALA A 663 -31.40 20.48 -35.20
C ALA A 663 -32.31 21.30 -36.14
N ASP A 664 -33.61 21.31 -35.88
CA ASP A 664 -34.59 22.05 -36.69
C ASP A 664 -34.49 23.56 -36.47
N ALA A 665 -34.16 24.01 -35.24
CA ALA A 665 -33.81 25.40 -34.97
C ALA A 665 -32.61 25.86 -35.83
N ARG A 666 -31.55 25.04 -35.91
CA ARG A 666 -30.34 25.33 -36.71
C ARG A 666 -30.64 25.41 -38.21
N LYS A 667 -31.47 24.51 -38.74
CA LYS A 667 -31.92 24.56 -40.15
C LYS A 667 -32.73 25.82 -40.46
N SER A 668 -33.43 26.35 -39.46
CA SER A 668 -34.33 27.51 -39.60
C SER A 668 -33.64 28.87 -39.43
N GLY A 669 -32.30 28.93 -39.47
CA GLY A 669 -31.55 30.18 -39.53
C GLY A 669 -30.93 30.66 -38.21
N ALA A 670 -30.66 29.77 -37.25
CA ALA A 670 -29.86 30.12 -36.07
C ALA A 670 -28.38 30.29 -36.47
N ASP A 671 -27.83 31.51 -36.35
CA ASP A 671 -26.41 31.82 -36.60
C ASP A 671 -25.48 31.31 -35.49
N HIS A 672 -26.06 30.85 -34.37
CA HIS A 672 -25.34 30.33 -33.21
C HIS A 672 -25.37 28.80 -33.17
N ARG A 673 -24.22 28.17 -32.93
CA ARG A 673 -24.08 26.70 -32.84
C ARG A 673 -23.73 26.30 -31.42
N SER A 674 -24.73 25.83 -30.67
CA SER A 674 -24.51 25.33 -29.32
C SER A 674 -23.78 23.97 -29.32
N VAL A 675 -23.13 23.62 -28.21
CA VAL A 675 -22.66 22.25 -27.95
C VAL A 675 -23.81 21.43 -27.36
N ILE A 676 -23.90 20.15 -27.69
CA ILE A 676 -24.83 19.20 -27.07
C ILE A 676 -24.05 18.07 -26.44
N VAL A 677 -24.28 17.79 -25.15
CA VAL A 677 -23.71 16.65 -24.43
C VAL A 677 -24.82 15.73 -23.96
N ASP A 678 -24.84 14.49 -24.45
CA ASP A 678 -25.79 13.45 -24.03
C ASP A 678 -25.17 12.53 -22.97
N LEU A 679 -25.82 12.40 -21.81
CA LEU A 679 -25.40 11.49 -20.74
C LEU A 679 -26.02 10.11 -20.84
N SER A 680 -27.05 9.95 -21.69
CA SER A 680 -27.71 8.68 -21.94
C SER A 680 -26.83 7.74 -22.79
N ALA A 681 -27.37 6.58 -23.14
CA ALA A 681 -26.71 5.66 -24.06
C ALA A 681 -27.17 5.80 -25.53
N ASP A 682 -28.08 6.74 -25.83
CA ASP A 682 -28.78 6.85 -27.11
C ASP A 682 -27.83 7.04 -28.29
N TYR A 683 -26.77 7.83 -28.10
CA TYR A 683 -25.83 8.20 -29.17
C TYR A 683 -24.40 7.68 -28.97
N ARG A 684 -24.15 6.78 -28.01
CA ARG A 684 -22.80 6.23 -27.76
C ARG A 684 -22.28 5.38 -28.92
N PHE A 685 -23.19 4.84 -29.73
CA PHE A 685 -22.90 3.99 -30.90
C PHE A 685 -23.06 4.72 -32.24
N ASP A 686 -23.39 6.01 -32.22
CA ASP A 686 -23.59 6.81 -33.42
C ASP A 686 -22.27 7.50 -33.82
N ASN A 687 -21.77 7.19 -35.02
CA ASN A 687 -20.52 7.75 -35.53
C ASN A 687 -20.62 9.24 -35.91
N THR A 688 -21.83 9.82 -35.93
CA THR A 688 -22.04 11.26 -36.10
C THR A 688 -21.92 12.05 -34.80
N TRP A 689 -21.66 11.37 -33.68
CA TRP A 689 -21.41 11.95 -32.36
C TRP A 689 -19.99 11.64 -31.91
N THR A 690 -19.32 12.62 -31.32
CA THR A 690 -17.98 12.40 -30.75
C THR A 690 -18.11 11.71 -29.40
N TYR A 691 -17.38 10.61 -29.20
CA TYR A 691 -17.38 9.91 -27.92
C TYR A 691 -16.52 10.67 -26.91
N GLY A 692 -17.12 11.09 -25.80
CA GLY A 692 -16.50 12.03 -24.86
C GLY A 692 -15.61 11.37 -23.81
N LEU A 693 -14.58 10.62 -24.22
CA LEU A 693 -13.55 10.05 -23.32
C LEU A 693 -12.17 10.66 -23.61
N PRO A 694 -11.84 11.87 -23.10
CA PRO A 694 -10.67 12.64 -23.53
C PRO A 694 -9.32 11.92 -23.41
N GLU A 695 -9.19 10.93 -22.52
CA GLU A 695 -7.98 10.13 -22.37
C GLU A 695 -7.74 9.16 -23.55
N LEU A 696 -8.81 8.72 -24.22
CA LEU A 696 -8.77 7.74 -25.33
C LEU A 696 -9.19 8.32 -26.68
N THR A 697 -10.12 9.27 -26.68
CA THR A 697 -10.56 10.01 -27.87
C THR A 697 -9.70 11.25 -28.05
N GLY A 698 -9.29 11.53 -29.29
CA GLY A 698 -8.45 12.69 -29.60
C GLY A 698 -9.08 13.98 -29.08
N ARG A 699 -8.38 14.70 -28.19
CA ARG A 699 -8.91 15.93 -27.58
C ARG A 699 -9.26 17.01 -28.62
N SER A 700 -8.58 17.00 -29.77
CA SER A 700 -8.88 17.87 -30.91
C SER A 700 -10.20 17.55 -31.60
N GLU A 701 -10.67 16.30 -31.53
CA GLU A 701 -11.99 15.90 -32.02
C GLU A 701 -13.08 16.41 -31.09
N ILE A 702 -12.88 16.26 -29.78
CA ILE A 702 -13.81 16.77 -28.75
C ILE A 702 -13.90 18.30 -28.81
N TYR A 703 -12.76 18.99 -28.98
CA TYR A 703 -12.72 20.44 -29.16
C TYR A 703 -13.56 20.93 -30.35
N LYS A 704 -13.62 20.16 -31.45
CA LYS A 704 -14.38 20.51 -32.66
C LYS A 704 -15.83 20.01 -32.62
N ALA A 705 -16.20 19.24 -31.61
CA ALA A 705 -17.48 18.56 -31.56
C ALA A 705 -18.60 19.51 -31.10
N ASP A 706 -19.71 19.48 -31.83
CA ASP A 706 -20.95 20.13 -31.41
C ASP A 706 -21.98 19.14 -30.83
N LYS A 707 -21.68 17.84 -30.90
CA LYS A 707 -22.48 16.73 -30.41
C LYS A 707 -21.57 15.68 -29.77
N ILE A 708 -21.68 15.53 -28.45
CA ILE A 708 -20.82 14.65 -27.65
C ILE A 708 -21.68 13.61 -26.92
N SER A 709 -21.35 12.33 -27.07
CA SER A 709 -21.94 11.26 -26.27
C SER A 709 -21.03 10.92 -25.10
N ASN A 710 -21.54 11.11 -23.88
CA ASN A 710 -20.76 10.87 -22.68
C ASN A 710 -20.67 9.36 -22.38
N PRO A 711 -19.48 8.84 -22.07
CA PRO A 711 -19.27 7.45 -21.67
C PRO A 711 -20.15 6.99 -20.51
N GLY A 712 -20.50 5.71 -20.49
CA GLY A 712 -21.09 5.07 -19.32
C GLY A 712 -20.08 4.87 -18.19
N CYS A 713 -20.55 4.84 -16.94
CA CYS A 713 -19.67 4.74 -15.77
C CYS A 713 -18.81 3.45 -15.76
N TYR A 714 -19.41 2.27 -15.91
CA TYR A 714 -18.63 1.02 -16.01
C TYR A 714 -17.75 0.99 -17.25
N ALA A 715 -18.26 1.51 -18.38
CA ALA A 715 -17.49 1.58 -19.61
C ALA A 715 -16.26 2.47 -19.46
N THR A 716 -16.35 3.57 -18.72
CA THR A 716 -15.23 4.47 -18.42
C THR A 716 -14.13 3.74 -17.66
N ALA A 717 -14.47 3.07 -16.56
CA ALA A 717 -13.50 2.33 -15.75
C ALA A 717 -12.85 1.19 -16.55
N ALA A 718 -13.64 0.41 -17.28
CA ALA A 718 -13.16 -0.73 -18.05
C ALA A 718 -12.30 -0.30 -19.26
N GLN A 719 -12.72 0.71 -20.02
CA GLN A 719 -11.94 1.20 -21.16
C GLN A 719 -10.57 1.73 -20.72
N LEU A 720 -10.52 2.55 -19.67
CA LEU A 720 -9.25 3.05 -19.14
C LEU A 720 -8.38 1.92 -18.55
N GLY A 721 -9.02 0.89 -18.00
CA GLY A 721 -8.35 -0.31 -17.51
C GLY A 721 -7.96 -1.36 -18.56
N ILE A 722 -8.33 -1.21 -19.84
CA ILE A 722 -8.00 -2.17 -20.91
C ILE A 722 -7.18 -1.53 -22.02
N ALA A 723 -7.48 -0.26 -22.36
CA ALA A 723 -6.87 0.44 -23.48
C ALA A 723 -5.33 0.35 -23.56
N PRO A 724 -4.57 0.45 -22.45
CA PRO A 724 -3.11 0.33 -22.51
C PRO A 724 -2.60 -1.05 -22.97
N LEU A 725 -3.43 -2.10 -22.89
CA LEU A 725 -3.06 -3.48 -23.20
C LEU A 725 -3.74 -4.04 -24.46
N VAL A 726 -4.47 -3.22 -25.23
CA VAL A 726 -5.20 -3.68 -26.44
C VAL A 726 -4.25 -4.38 -27.43
N GLU A 727 -3.04 -3.84 -27.63
CA GLU A 727 -2.03 -4.43 -28.52
C GLU A 727 -1.38 -5.72 -27.96
N HIS A 728 -1.67 -6.05 -26.71
CA HIS A 728 -1.11 -7.21 -26.00
C HIS A 728 -2.14 -8.29 -25.71
N LEU A 729 -3.37 -8.15 -26.20
CA LEU A 729 -4.44 -9.12 -25.95
C LEU A 729 -4.14 -10.47 -26.61
N GLY A 730 -4.18 -11.53 -25.79
CA GLY A 730 -4.15 -12.94 -26.22
C GLY A 730 -5.53 -13.57 -26.33
N GLY A 731 -6.59 -12.81 -26.06
CA GLY A 731 -7.99 -13.23 -26.02
C GLY A 731 -8.87 -12.15 -25.41
N SER A 732 -10.18 -12.40 -25.29
CA SER A 732 -11.15 -11.43 -24.80
C SER A 732 -10.98 -11.15 -23.30
N PRO A 733 -10.84 -9.87 -22.89
CA PRO A 733 -10.87 -9.48 -21.48
C PRO A 733 -12.21 -9.83 -20.81
N SER A 734 -12.17 -10.11 -19.51
CA SER A 734 -13.37 -10.27 -18.68
C SER A 734 -13.37 -9.25 -17.54
N VAL A 735 -14.46 -8.51 -17.42
CA VAL A 735 -14.64 -7.41 -16.47
C VAL A 735 -15.72 -7.77 -15.47
N PHE A 736 -15.36 -7.81 -14.19
CA PHE A 736 -16.31 -7.90 -13.09
C PHE A 736 -16.42 -6.54 -12.41
N GLY A 737 -17.59 -5.91 -12.47
CA GLY A 737 -17.79 -4.55 -11.99
C GLY A 737 -18.79 -4.47 -10.85
N ILE A 738 -18.45 -3.81 -9.74
CA ILE A 738 -19.39 -3.52 -8.65
C ILE A 738 -19.58 -2.01 -8.53
N SER A 739 -20.82 -1.53 -8.56
CA SER A 739 -21.18 -0.12 -8.36
C SER A 739 -21.93 0.09 -7.05
N GLY A 740 -21.86 1.31 -6.53
CA GLY A 740 -22.83 1.79 -5.55
C GLY A 740 -24.23 1.95 -6.15
N TYR A 741 -25.24 1.93 -5.29
CA TYR A 741 -26.65 1.89 -5.70
C TYR A 741 -27.17 3.17 -6.37
N SER A 742 -26.45 4.30 -6.26
CA SER A 742 -26.78 5.53 -7.00
C SER A 742 -26.78 5.35 -8.52
N GLY A 743 -26.03 4.35 -9.04
CA GLY A 743 -26.02 3.99 -10.45
C GLY A 743 -27.34 3.43 -10.98
N ALA A 744 -28.23 2.93 -10.11
CA ALA A 744 -29.57 2.49 -10.49
C ALA A 744 -30.57 3.66 -10.62
N GLY A 745 -30.13 4.89 -10.34
CA GLY A 745 -30.96 6.09 -10.39
C GLY A 745 -31.86 6.28 -9.17
N THR A 746 -32.80 7.23 -9.27
CA THR A 746 -33.67 7.64 -8.15
C THR A 746 -35.03 6.94 -8.15
N LYS A 747 -35.41 6.25 -9.24
CA LYS A 747 -36.67 5.51 -9.31
C LYS A 747 -36.55 4.23 -8.46
N PRO A 748 -37.45 3.97 -7.48
CA PRO A 748 -37.36 2.79 -6.63
C PRO A 748 -37.30 1.48 -7.44
N SER A 749 -36.39 0.61 -7.04
CA SER A 749 -36.12 -0.70 -7.63
C SER A 749 -35.37 -1.57 -6.61
N PRO A 750 -35.32 -2.89 -6.79
CA PRO A 750 -34.46 -3.75 -5.96
C PRO A 750 -32.99 -3.29 -5.94
N LYS A 751 -32.53 -2.67 -7.04
CA LYS A 751 -31.14 -2.26 -7.26
C LYS A 751 -30.76 -0.96 -6.54
N ASN A 752 -31.72 -0.24 -5.97
CA ASN A 752 -31.49 0.90 -5.08
C ASN A 752 -32.26 0.82 -3.76
N ASP A 753 -32.71 -0.38 -3.38
CA ASP A 753 -33.25 -0.65 -2.06
C ASP A 753 -32.12 -0.97 -1.08
N VAL A 754 -31.81 -0.02 -0.21
CA VAL A 754 -30.72 -0.13 0.78
C VAL A 754 -30.95 -1.28 1.76
N ASN A 755 -32.21 -1.63 2.08
CA ASN A 755 -32.50 -2.75 2.97
C ASN A 755 -32.21 -4.08 2.30
N LEU A 756 -32.56 -4.22 1.01
CA LEU A 756 -32.28 -5.43 0.23
C LEU A 756 -30.78 -5.59 -0.05
N LEU A 757 -30.06 -4.48 -0.22
CA LEU A 757 -28.63 -4.48 -0.50
C LEU A 757 -27.77 -4.65 0.75
N LYS A 758 -28.32 -4.43 1.95
CA LYS A 758 -27.58 -4.62 3.20
C LYS A 758 -27.07 -6.05 3.31
N ASP A 759 -25.75 -6.20 3.52
CA ASP A 759 -25.04 -7.49 3.59
C ASP A 759 -25.24 -8.35 2.31
N ASN A 760 -25.51 -7.71 1.17
CA ASN A 760 -25.86 -8.37 -0.09
C ASN A 760 -25.17 -7.71 -1.32
N LEU A 761 -25.08 -8.47 -2.41
CA LEU A 761 -24.53 -8.05 -3.71
C LEU A 761 -25.44 -8.60 -4.82
N MET A 762 -25.93 -7.76 -5.72
CA MET A 762 -26.87 -8.20 -6.76
C MET A 762 -26.37 -7.91 -8.18
N PRO A 763 -26.54 -8.84 -9.14
CA PRO A 763 -26.24 -8.56 -10.55
C PRO A 763 -27.26 -7.60 -11.19
N TYR A 764 -26.82 -6.81 -12.18
CA TYR A 764 -27.72 -5.99 -13.01
C TYR A 764 -28.36 -6.81 -14.13
N SER A 765 -27.53 -7.28 -15.06
CA SER A 765 -27.78 -8.21 -16.17
C SER A 765 -26.48 -8.98 -16.36
N LEU A 766 -26.54 -10.30 -16.49
CA LEU A 766 -25.34 -11.13 -16.56
C LEU A 766 -24.75 -11.20 -17.98
N THR A 767 -25.55 -10.89 -19.01
CA THR A 767 -25.14 -10.81 -20.42
C THR A 767 -25.86 -9.64 -21.10
N ASP A 768 -25.39 -9.28 -22.29
CA ASP A 768 -25.98 -8.27 -23.18
C ASP A 768 -26.17 -6.90 -22.52
N HIS A 769 -25.34 -6.61 -21.51
CA HIS A 769 -25.38 -5.33 -20.83
C HIS A 769 -24.85 -4.24 -21.76
N ILE A 770 -25.49 -3.05 -21.77
CA ILE A 770 -25.11 -1.98 -22.71
C ILE A 770 -23.64 -1.58 -22.63
N HIS A 771 -23.08 -1.55 -21.41
CA HIS A 771 -21.65 -1.28 -21.19
C HIS A 771 -20.73 -2.35 -21.80
N GLU A 772 -21.14 -3.62 -21.88
CA GLU A 772 -20.36 -4.68 -22.55
C GLU A 772 -20.16 -4.32 -24.02
N ARG A 773 -21.28 -4.05 -24.72
CA ARG A 773 -21.28 -3.60 -26.11
C ARG A 773 -20.52 -2.29 -26.31
N GLU A 774 -20.67 -1.34 -25.38
CA GLU A 774 -20.00 -0.05 -25.41
C GLU A 774 -18.48 -0.20 -25.34
N ILE A 775 -17.97 -0.97 -24.37
CA ILE A 775 -16.53 -1.22 -24.21
C ILE A 775 -15.99 -1.90 -25.47
N SER A 776 -16.69 -2.93 -25.98
CA SER A 776 -16.23 -3.65 -27.16
C SER A 776 -16.18 -2.79 -28.41
N ALA A 777 -17.24 -2.01 -28.65
CA ALA A 777 -17.32 -1.14 -29.83
C ALA A 777 -16.22 -0.05 -29.81
N LYS A 778 -15.85 0.47 -28.63
CA LYS A 778 -14.88 1.57 -28.53
C LYS A 778 -13.43 1.10 -28.45
N LEU A 779 -13.16 -0.08 -27.91
CA LEU A 779 -11.81 -0.67 -27.90
C LEU A 779 -11.51 -1.48 -29.17
N GLY A 780 -12.52 -1.82 -29.97
CA GLY A 780 -12.36 -2.65 -31.17
C GLY A 780 -12.07 -4.12 -30.86
N THR A 781 -12.47 -4.60 -29.68
CA THR A 781 -12.22 -5.98 -29.22
C THR A 781 -13.34 -6.47 -28.32
N ASP A 782 -13.70 -7.75 -28.41
CA ASP A 782 -14.78 -8.32 -27.60
C ASP A 782 -14.37 -8.43 -26.12
N VAL A 783 -15.26 -8.03 -25.22
CA VAL A 783 -15.09 -8.15 -23.77
C VAL A 783 -16.29 -8.82 -23.16
N ALA A 784 -16.07 -9.64 -22.13
CA ALA A 784 -17.16 -10.17 -21.30
C ALA A 784 -17.34 -9.26 -20.07
N PHE A 785 -18.58 -8.89 -19.72
CA PHE A 785 -18.82 -7.97 -18.60
C PHE A 785 -19.95 -8.43 -17.66
N SER A 786 -19.68 -8.42 -16.36
CA SER A 786 -20.64 -8.80 -15.32
C SER A 786 -20.84 -7.68 -14.27
N PRO A 787 -21.83 -6.79 -14.46
CA PRO A 787 -22.16 -5.70 -13.52
C PRO A 787 -22.95 -6.16 -12.30
N HIS A 788 -22.54 -5.67 -11.13
CA HIS A 788 -23.16 -5.90 -9.82
C HIS A 788 -23.36 -4.59 -9.05
N VAL A 789 -24.32 -4.56 -8.14
CA VAL A 789 -24.60 -3.43 -7.25
C VAL A 789 -24.48 -3.84 -5.79
N ALA A 790 -23.85 -2.98 -4.99
CA ALA A 790 -23.64 -3.17 -3.56
C ALA A 790 -24.33 -2.08 -2.72
N SER A 791 -24.27 -2.22 -1.40
CA SER A 791 -24.96 -1.36 -0.42
C SER A 791 -24.43 0.06 -0.28
N TRP A 792 -23.24 0.37 -0.78
CA TRP A 792 -22.70 1.73 -0.70
C TRP A 792 -23.35 2.66 -1.73
N PHE A 793 -23.42 3.96 -1.42
CA PHE A 793 -24.14 4.92 -2.26
C PHE A 793 -23.46 5.12 -3.63
N ARG A 794 -22.14 5.34 -3.68
CA ARG A 794 -21.41 5.67 -4.92
C ARG A 794 -20.02 5.06 -4.97
N GLY A 795 -19.47 4.98 -6.17
CA GLY A 795 -18.18 4.41 -6.51
C GLY A 795 -18.30 3.06 -7.21
N ILE A 796 -17.39 2.80 -8.14
CA ILE A 796 -17.25 1.56 -8.91
C ILE A 796 -15.90 0.92 -8.63
N GLN A 797 -15.90 -0.40 -8.45
CA GLN A 797 -14.73 -1.27 -8.56
C GLN A 797 -14.87 -2.11 -9.82
N ALA A 798 -13.92 -2.02 -10.75
CA ALA A 798 -13.81 -2.92 -11.89
C ALA A 798 -12.57 -3.79 -11.74
N THR A 799 -12.75 -5.10 -11.61
CA THR A 799 -11.68 -6.10 -11.65
C THR A 799 -11.65 -6.69 -13.05
N ILE A 800 -10.51 -6.59 -13.72
CA ILE A 800 -10.38 -6.87 -15.15
C ILE A 800 -9.34 -7.97 -15.34
N HIS A 801 -9.78 -9.12 -15.84
CA HIS A 801 -8.90 -10.21 -16.24
C HIS A 801 -8.57 -10.08 -17.73
N ILE A 802 -7.28 -9.99 -18.05
CA ILE A 802 -6.81 -9.71 -19.41
C ILE A 802 -5.85 -10.84 -19.83
N PRO A 803 -6.26 -11.70 -20.77
CA PRO A 803 -5.35 -12.65 -21.42
C PRO A 803 -4.30 -11.92 -22.25
N LEU A 804 -3.04 -12.34 -22.17
CA LEU A 804 -1.91 -11.71 -22.87
C LEU A 804 -1.39 -12.63 -23.99
N ASN A 805 -1.06 -12.04 -25.14
CA ASN A 805 -0.53 -12.78 -26.31
C ASN A 805 0.94 -13.19 -26.15
N LYS A 806 1.65 -12.58 -25.21
CA LYS A 806 3.04 -12.87 -24.85
C LYS A 806 3.21 -12.83 -23.34
N THR A 807 4.32 -13.36 -22.87
CA THR A 807 4.70 -13.26 -21.45
C THR A 807 5.18 -11.84 -21.17
N ILE A 808 4.52 -11.16 -20.22
CA ILE A 808 4.85 -9.78 -19.79
C ILE A 808 4.92 -9.76 -18.27
N THR A 809 5.88 -9.06 -17.68
CA THR A 809 6.01 -8.99 -16.21
C THR A 809 5.06 -7.96 -15.60
N SER A 810 4.79 -8.06 -14.30
CA SER A 810 3.97 -7.06 -13.58
C SER A 810 4.57 -5.64 -13.64
N ARG A 811 5.90 -5.54 -13.61
CA ARG A 811 6.64 -4.28 -13.79
C ARG A 811 6.35 -3.66 -15.16
N ASP A 812 6.48 -4.44 -16.23
CA ASP A 812 6.25 -3.96 -17.59
C ASP A 812 4.80 -3.55 -17.80
N ILE A 813 3.83 -4.33 -17.28
CA ILE A 813 2.41 -3.94 -17.33
C ILE A 813 2.22 -2.59 -16.64
N ARG A 814 2.76 -2.41 -15.42
CA ARG A 814 2.63 -1.14 -14.71
C ARG A 814 3.25 0.02 -15.48
N GLN A 815 4.42 -0.19 -16.08
CA GLN A 815 5.11 0.82 -16.89
C GLN A 815 4.26 1.24 -18.10
N ILE A 816 3.66 0.29 -18.81
CA ILE A 816 2.74 0.57 -19.94
C ILE A 816 1.60 1.50 -19.52
N TYR A 817 1.02 1.32 -18.32
CA TYR A 817 -0.02 2.21 -17.81
C TYR A 817 0.52 3.59 -17.42
N GLN A 818 1.69 3.64 -16.78
CA GLN A 818 2.34 4.90 -16.40
C GLN A 818 2.68 5.74 -17.63
N ASP A 819 3.16 5.11 -18.69
CA ASP A 819 3.45 5.77 -19.96
C ASP A 819 2.17 6.21 -20.68
N ARG A 820 1.19 5.31 -20.78
CA ARG A 820 -0.07 5.60 -21.49
C ARG A 820 -0.83 6.78 -20.90
N TYR A 821 -0.73 6.99 -19.58
CA TYR A 821 -1.44 8.04 -18.85
C TYR A 821 -0.52 9.13 -18.29
N ALA A 822 0.73 9.21 -18.77
CA ALA A 822 1.67 10.23 -18.34
C ALA A 822 1.08 11.64 -18.54
N GLY A 823 1.11 12.45 -17.47
CA GLY A 823 0.60 13.82 -17.47
C GLY A 823 -0.90 13.99 -17.30
N GLU A 824 -1.70 12.91 -17.32
CA GLU A 824 -3.14 12.98 -17.05
C GLU A 824 -3.43 13.37 -15.59
N LYS A 825 -4.27 14.38 -15.36
CA LYS A 825 -4.60 14.85 -13.99
C LYS A 825 -5.75 14.11 -13.33
N LEU A 826 -6.55 13.41 -14.12
CA LEU A 826 -7.71 12.65 -13.66
C LEU A 826 -7.50 11.13 -13.74
N VAL A 827 -6.29 10.68 -14.07
CA VAL A 827 -5.91 9.26 -14.03
C VAL A 827 -4.70 9.11 -13.12
N LYS A 828 -4.81 8.24 -12.12
CA LYS A 828 -3.73 7.93 -11.18
C LYS A 828 -3.42 6.45 -11.23
N VAL A 829 -2.20 6.14 -11.62
CA VAL A 829 -1.68 4.77 -11.63
C VAL A 829 -1.01 4.48 -10.29
N ILE A 830 -1.51 3.49 -9.56
CA ILE A 830 -1.00 3.06 -8.25
C ILE A 830 -0.49 1.62 -8.30
N GLY A 831 0.37 1.23 -7.35
CA GLY A 831 0.88 -0.14 -7.27
C GLY A 831 -0.17 -1.13 -6.76
N ASP A 832 -0.80 -0.79 -5.64
CA ASP A 832 -1.78 -1.64 -4.97
C ASP A 832 -3.14 -1.64 -5.68
N SER A 833 -4.05 -2.53 -5.27
CA SER A 833 -5.41 -2.55 -5.80
C SER A 833 -6.19 -1.32 -5.30
N PRO A 834 -6.72 -0.47 -6.20
CA PRO A 834 -7.53 0.67 -5.81
C PRO A 834 -8.81 0.25 -5.09
N GLN A 835 -9.33 1.13 -4.23
CA GLN A 835 -10.49 0.86 -3.39
C GLN A 835 -11.58 1.91 -3.61
N VAL A 836 -12.84 1.48 -3.65
CA VAL A 836 -14.03 2.35 -3.76
C VAL A 836 -14.02 3.50 -2.75
N LYS A 837 -13.62 3.22 -1.50
CA LYS A 837 -13.57 4.23 -0.42
C LYS A 837 -12.57 5.36 -0.72
N ASN A 838 -11.52 5.08 -1.50
CA ASN A 838 -10.50 6.07 -1.83
C ASN A 838 -10.92 6.96 -3.00
N ILE A 839 -11.77 6.47 -3.90
CA ILE A 839 -12.20 7.21 -5.10
C ILE A 839 -13.58 7.86 -4.95
N MET A 840 -14.41 7.42 -3.99
CA MET A 840 -15.72 8.03 -3.76
C MET A 840 -15.58 9.53 -3.48
N ASN A 841 -16.45 10.33 -4.10
CA ASN A 841 -16.40 11.80 -4.11
C ASN A 841 -15.15 12.40 -4.75
N LYS A 842 -14.40 11.64 -5.56
CA LYS A 842 -13.27 12.15 -6.35
C LYS A 842 -13.58 12.14 -7.84
N HIS A 843 -12.89 13.01 -8.55
CA HIS A 843 -13.15 13.36 -9.94
C HIS A 843 -12.37 12.53 -10.97
N GLY A 844 -11.49 11.63 -10.54
CA GLY A 844 -10.65 10.84 -11.44
C GLY A 844 -10.85 9.33 -11.34
N VAL A 845 -9.86 8.61 -11.88
CA VAL A 845 -9.77 7.15 -11.93
C VAL A 845 -8.48 6.71 -11.25
N GLU A 846 -8.57 5.79 -10.29
CA GLU A 846 -7.40 5.07 -9.78
C GLU A 846 -7.32 3.70 -10.46
N ILE A 847 -6.17 3.40 -11.06
CA ILE A 847 -5.87 2.12 -11.72
C ILE A 847 -4.68 1.48 -11.04
N GLY A 848 -4.77 0.20 -10.67
CA GLY A 848 -3.70 -0.50 -9.97
C GLY A 848 -3.97 -1.98 -9.77
N GLY A 849 -3.23 -2.61 -8.85
CA GLY A 849 -3.35 -4.03 -8.55
C GLY A 849 -2.89 -4.92 -9.71
N PHE A 850 -1.80 -4.54 -10.37
CA PHE A 850 -1.23 -5.20 -11.55
C PHE A 850 -0.67 -6.60 -11.25
N ALA A 851 -1.55 -7.58 -11.04
CA ALA A 851 -1.17 -8.94 -10.70
C ALA A 851 -1.06 -9.80 -11.95
N VAL A 852 0.16 -10.22 -12.29
CA VAL A 852 0.42 -11.11 -13.42
C VAL A 852 0.49 -12.56 -12.93
N HIS A 853 -0.22 -13.45 -13.61
CA HIS A 853 -0.17 -14.89 -13.35
C HIS A 853 1.24 -15.45 -13.55
N SER A 854 1.64 -16.52 -12.85
CA SER A 854 2.99 -17.10 -12.92
C SER A 854 3.44 -17.49 -14.34
N SER A 855 2.50 -17.81 -15.23
CA SER A 855 2.80 -18.07 -16.66
C SER A 855 3.16 -16.81 -17.48
N GLY A 856 2.90 -15.62 -16.94
CA GLY A 856 3.05 -14.33 -17.63
C GLY A 856 2.01 -14.04 -18.71
N LYS A 857 1.06 -14.96 -18.96
CA LYS A 857 0.08 -14.89 -20.06
C LYS A 857 -1.30 -14.35 -19.66
N ARG A 858 -1.45 -13.87 -18.43
CA ARG A 858 -2.68 -13.25 -17.94
C ARG A 858 -2.35 -12.23 -16.88
N VAL A 859 -2.95 -11.06 -16.97
CA VAL A 859 -2.89 -10.03 -15.93
C VAL A 859 -4.27 -9.73 -15.38
N VAL A 860 -4.32 -9.36 -14.12
CA VAL A 860 -5.50 -8.78 -13.47
C VAL A 860 -5.17 -7.34 -13.14
N VAL A 861 -6.06 -6.42 -13.49
CA VAL A 861 -5.96 -4.99 -13.20
C VAL A 861 -7.27 -4.54 -12.57
N CYS A 862 -7.18 -3.67 -11.57
CA CYS A 862 -8.33 -3.04 -10.94
C CYS A 862 -8.40 -1.56 -11.32
N ALA A 863 -9.60 -1.08 -11.66
CA ALA A 863 -9.87 0.32 -11.92
C ALA A 863 -11.06 0.77 -11.05
N THR A 864 -10.92 1.93 -10.40
CA THR A 864 -11.99 2.51 -9.59
C THR A 864 -12.31 3.92 -10.03
N ILE A 865 -13.60 4.26 -10.02
CA ILE A 865 -14.10 5.59 -10.30
C ILE A 865 -15.26 5.93 -9.37
N ASP A 866 -15.55 7.21 -9.16
CA ASP A 866 -16.87 7.61 -8.69
C ASP A 866 -17.87 7.56 -9.87
N ASN A 867 -18.94 6.77 -9.74
CA ASN A 867 -19.91 6.55 -10.81
C ASN A 867 -20.76 7.78 -11.15
N LEU A 868 -20.90 8.74 -10.22
CA LEU A 868 -21.64 9.99 -10.44
C LEU A 868 -20.72 11.10 -10.96
N LEU A 869 -19.44 11.09 -10.56
CA LEU A 869 -18.44 12.09 -10.96
C LEU A 869 -17.70 11.66 -12.24
N LYS A 870 -16.53 11.02 -12.15
CA LYS A 870 -15.76 10.60 -13.35
C LYS A 870 -16.56 9.65 -14.25
N GLY A 871 -17.50 8.89 -13.69
CA GLY A 871 -18.41 8.06 -14.46
C GLY A 871 -19.56 8.80 -15.15
N ALA A 872 -19.77 10.10 -14.86
CA ALA A 872 -20.81 10.91 -15.50
C ALA A 872 -20.54 12.44 -15.45
N ALA A 873 -20.75 13.12 -14.32
CA ALA A 873 -20.78 14.58 -14.23
C ALA A 873 -19.42 15.25 -14.50
N THR A 874 -18.32 14.68 -13.98
CA THR A 874 -16.97 15.21 -14.25
C THR A 874 -16.57 14.97 -15.69
N GLN A 875 -16.92 13.81 -16.24
CA GLN A 875 -16.68 13.50 -17.64
C GLN A 875 -17.41 14.50 -18.54
N CYS A 876 -18.68 14.80 -18.21
CA CYS A 876 -19.48 15.79 -18.90
C CYS A 876 -18.81 17.17 -18.85
N LEU A 877 -18.39 17.64 -17.67
CA LEU A 877 -17.74 18.94 -17.54
C LEU A 877 -16.40 19.00 -18.29
N GLN A 878 -15.59 17.94 -18.25
CA GLN A 878 -14.33 17.85 -18.99
C GLN A 878 -14.57 17.96 -20.51
N ASN A 879 -15.61 17.29 -21.02
CA ASN A 879 -16.03 17.39 -22.42
C ASN A 879 -16.54 18.80 -22.77
N MET A 880 -17.35 19.40 -21.92
CA MET A 880 -17.84 20.77 -22.09
C MET A 880 -16.69 21.78 -22.13
N ASN A 881 -15.71 21.64 -21.22
CA ASN A 881 -14.53 22.49 -21.19
C ASN A 881 -13.78 22.45 -22.51
N LEU A 882 -13.52 21.24 -23.03
CA LEU A 882 -12.82 21.06 -24.30
C LEU A 882 -13.62 21.67 -25.47
N ALA A 883 -14.92 21.38 -25.58
CA ALA A 883 -15.74 21.81 -26.70
C ALA A 883 -16.06 23.32 -26.71
N LEU A 884 -16.14 23.94 -25.53
CA LEU A 884 -16.42 25.38 -25.37
C LEU A 884 -15.15 26.24 -25.32
N GLY A 885 -13.96 25.63 -25.43
CA GLY A 885 -12.69 26.33 -25.48
C GLY A 885 -12.15 26.80 -24.12
N TYR A 886 -12.53 26.14 -23.03
CA TYR A 886 -11.95 26.36 -21.69
C TYR A 886 -10.74 25.45 -21.44
N ALA A 887 -9.99 25.72 -20.36
CA ALA A 887 -8.96 24.78 -19.93
C ALA A 887 -9.62 23.47 -19.47
N GLU A 888 -9.07 22.33 -19.92
CA GLU A 888 -9.69 21.00 -19.75
C GLU A 888 -10.17 20.69 -18.32
N TYR A 889 -9.39 21.08 -17.31
CA TYR A 889 -9.66 20.79 -15.90
C TYR A 889 -10.25 21.98 -15.12
N GLU A 890 -10.68 23.03 -15.81
CA GLU A 890 -11.30 24.19 -15.16
C GLU A 890 -12.59 23.79 -14.45
N GLY A 891 -12.80 24.27 -13.22
CA GLY A 891 -13.92 23.86 -12.36
C GLY A 891 -13.92 22.38 -11.94
N ILE A 892 -12.87 21.60 -12.24
CA ILE A 892 -12.73 20.21 -11.82
C ILE A 892 -11.58 20.10 -10.81
N PRO A 893 -11.86 19.69 -9.55
CA PRO A 893 -10.81 19.36 -8.59
C PRO A 893 -9.95 18.20 -9.12
N THR A 894 -8.63 18.41 -9.20
CA THR A 894 -7.69 17.35 -9.59
C THR A 894 -7.45 16.38 -8.44
N MET A 895 -7.07 15.13 -8.76
CA MET A 895 -6.93 14.04 -7.78
C MET A 895 -5.75 14.15 -6.83
#